data_AF-A0A2V5I5H5-F1
#
_entry.id   AF-A0A2V5I5H5-F1
#
_cell.length_a   1.000
_cell.length_b   1.000
_cell.length_c   1.000
_cell.angle_alpha   90.00
_cell.angle_beta   90.00
_cell.angle_gamma   90.00
#
_symmetry.space_group_name_H-M   'P 1'
#
loop_
_entity.id
_entity.type
_entity.pdbx_description
1 polymer ?
#
loop_
_entity_poly.entity_id
_entity_poly.type
_entity_poly.pdbx_seq_one_letter_code
_entity_poly.pdbx_strand_id
1 'polypeptide(L)'
;MDAFAITEAIVPETSPQEGHEAEKATTGKLPEGANKFQRAIAAWRGIDLANTVAKLDSTASDIVAQQRDALVQRKDLAQKTKDFRKLDDASKLAEYKGLLKAYQSFIDLLTNQGKASSSAFLQLYSSLSEAPDPYPLLEASVDSLVHSEETVPKLTSERDQLQGSVDRLTSQLEVTEKRLEEERTARKKLEEGQETKIKEVEESWSAVLSEKTSNWTAKEKSLEEKVEHQERLVKELKASYEVSQRLGQDGDDGEGVQHGASAAELELVSAELEKTSLRLAEIEARNEQLRLELAQAVSHSQAEQAASVEDDPAYLRLQSENSSLLRKLDAARFDRESERHTWESKYSQAERQIKNATAEKEELRSRLEKVADYEDIRRELEMIKSIEFSPGDDDEAGDFADATSPTNGAATKAKEGSKNSLEQLLLARNKKMTDELTILRVSHRDLQGQLEALRDDLSSTKEELEKSQKLSTTLENDLLRVQEEAANAFPSSAMSVAGTYTSKYPHSSRRGGAVSPTSSIISGFDQSAASANTMDSIRAGEAVGGGSGLLPMIQAQRDRFKKKNAELEEELSKLYGTVKSLRQEVASLQKDNLSLYEKTRYVSTYNRGPGGSSSASAYANKPNTSSVHAGADTPSGLSLDRYQSAYEAQISPFAAFRGRESARAYKRMSLPERIVFSLTRIILANRTSRNLFAGYCVALHVLIFVMLYMMSSMEIEKHSAASLGAAAAAAMAGGGSGGGGSGAGGGSYAGQMLHGDDWRQEGFSHAGVN
;
A
#
# COMPACT_ATOMS: atom_id res chain seq x y z
N MET A 1 -44.76 22.60 -28.76
CA MET A 1 -44.73 22.29 -30.21
C MET A 1 -43.56 21.37 -30.44
N ASP A 2 -43.81 20.30 -31.19
CA ASP A 2 -42.95 19.43 -32.01
C ASP A 2 -41.49 19.12 -31.61
N ALA A 3 -40.90 17.96 -31.91
CA ALA A 3 -41.34 16.56 -32.12
C ALA A 3 -40.07 15.72 -32.45
N PHE A 4 -40.12 14.39 -32.30
CA PHE A 4 -39.12 13.39 -32.76
C PHE A 4 -37.72 13.39 -32.07
N ALA A 5 -37.05 12.25 -31.79
CA ALA A 5 -37.51 10.84 -31.72
C ALA A 5 -36.44 9.86 -31.15
N ILE A 6 -36.91 8.72 -30.62
CA ILE A 6 -36.34 7.35 -30.76
C ILE A 6 -34.93 7.06 -30.16
N THR A 7 -34.88 6.48 -28.95
CA THR A 7 -34.66 5.02 -28.71
C THR A 7 -34.59 4.71 -27.21
N GLU A 8 -35.58 4.00 -26.68
CA GLU A 8 -35.49 3.33 -25.36
C GLU A 8 -36.26 2.00 -25.46
N ALA A 9 -35.61 0.89 -25.11
CA ALA A 9 -36.18 -0.45 -25.22
C ALA A 9 -36.55 -0.97 -23.82
N ILE A 10 -37.84 -0.89 -23.50
CA ILE A 10 -38.40 -1.30 -22.20
C ILE A 10 -38.70 -2.80 -22.21
N VAL A 11 -38.26 -3.50 -21.15
CA VAL A 11 -38.70 -4.85 -20.80
C VAL A 11 -39.87 -4.74 -19.83
N PRO A 12 -41.05 -5.34 -20.10
CA PRO A 12 -42.15 -5.38 -19.14
C PRO A 12 -42.19 -6.72 -18.37
N GLU A 13 -42.41 -6.65 -17.06
CA GLU A 13 -43.00 -7.76 -16.31
C GLU A 13 -44.43 -8.02 -16.77
N THR A 14 -44.87 -9.28 -16.79
CA THR A 14 -46.23 -9.66 -16.38
C THR A 14 -46.29 -11.12 -15.91
N SER A 15 -47.13 -11.36 -14.92
CA SER A 15 -47.67 -12.64 -14.44
C SER A 15 -48.90 -12.30 -13.58
N PRO A 16 -49.82 -13.23 -13.26
CA PRO A 16 -50.11 -14.54 -13.87
C PRO A 16 -51.61 -14.70 -14.24
N GLN A 17 -51.96 -15.61 -15.15
CA GLN A 17 -53.28 -16.28 -15.06
C GLN A 17 -53.36 -17.65 -15.77
N GLU A 18 -54.25 -18.49 -15.28
CA GLU A 18 -54.45 -19.89 -15.64
C GLU A 18 -55.00 -20.08 -17.07
N GLY A 19 -54.52 -21.13 -17.74
CA GLY A 19 -54.99 -21.55 -19.06
C GLY A 19 -54.81 -23.06 -19.23
N HIS A 20 -55.92 -23.80 -19.23
CA HIS A 20 -55.95 -25.26 -19.26
C HIS A 20 -55.76 -25.78 -20.69
N GLU A 21 -54.56 -26.21 -21.09
CA GLU A 21 -54.37 -27.04 -22.29
C GLU A 21 -53.49 -28.26 -22.00
N ALA A 22 -54.01 -29.45 -22.32
CA ALA A 22 -53.34 -30.72 -22.12
C ALA A 22 -52.49 -31.06 -23.34
N GLU A 23 -51.21 -30.64 -23.35
CA GLU A 23 -50.30 -31.05 -24.40
C GLU A 23 -49.93 -32.53 -24.30
N LYS A 24 -50.08 -33.24 -25.42
CA LYS A 24 -49.65 -34.63 -25.58
C LYS A 24 -48.15 -34.76 -25.30
N ALA A 25 -47.80 -35.74 -24.48
CA ALA A 25 -46.44 -36.24 -24.37
C ALA A 25 -45.91 -36.66 -25.76
N THR A 26 -45.13 -35.78 -26.39
CA THR A 26 -44.34 -36.10 -27.57
C THR A 26 -42.91 -36.35 -27.12
N THR A 27 -42.36 -37.50 -27.50
CA THR A 27 -40.98 -37.90 -27.21
C THR A 27 -40.00 -37.13 -28.10
N GLY A 28 -39.93 -35.82 -27.88
CA GLY A 28 -39.05 -34.91 -28.61
C GLY A 28 -37.63 -34.96 -28.05
N LYS A 29 -36.67 -35.42 -28.86
CA LYS A 29 -35.24 -35.18 -28.59
C LYS A 29 -35.00 -33.68 -28.49
N LEU A 30 -34.70 -33.19 -27.30
CA LEU A 30 -34.27 -31.80 -27.08
C LEU A 30 -32.99 -31.50 -27.91
N PRO A 31 -32.82 -30.25 -28.39
CA PRO A 31 -31.69 -29.88 -29.24
C PRO A 31 -30.34 -30.17 -28.56
N GLU A 32 -29.32 -30.44 -29.37
CA GLU A 32 -28.02 -30.96 -28.88
C GLU A 32 -27.30 -29.99 -27.91
N GLY A 33 -27.57 -28.69 -28.01
CA GLY A 33 -27.05 -27.65 -27.12
C GLY A 33 -27.83 -27.39 -25.82
N ALA A 34 -28.89 -28.15 -25.50
CA ALA A 34 -29.61 -28.00 -24.24
C ALA A 34 -28.73 -28.38 -23.02
N ASN A 35 -28.80 -27.60 -21.94
CA ASN A 35 -28.02 -27.84 -20.72
C ASN A 35 -28.23 -29.27 -20.20
N LYS A 36 -27.16 -29.94 -19.75
CA LYS A 36 -27.20 -31.32 -19.24
C LYS A 36 -28.30 -31.50 -18.18
N PHE A 37 -28.44 -30.53 -17.29
CA PHE A 37 -29.53 -30.39 -16.32
C PHE A 37 -30.93 -30.42 -16.94
N GLN A 38 -31.21 -29.62 -17.97
CA GLN A 38 -32.51 -29.55 -18.62
C GLN A 38 -32.85 -30.88 -19.31
N ARG A 39 -31.86 -31.52 -19.95
CA ARG A 39 -32.03 -32.84 -20.58
C ARG A 39 -32.32 -33.93 -19.53
N ALA A 40 -31.64 -33.91 -18.39
CA ALA A 40 -31.91 -34.83 -17.29
C ALA A 40 -33.26 -34.60 -16.61
N ILE A 41 -33.64 -33.35 -16.34
CA ILE A 41 -34.96 -33.00 -15.81
C ILE A 41 -36.07 -33.47 -16.76
N ALA A 42 -35.88 -33.33 -18.08
CA ALA A 42 -36.82 -33.85 -19.07
C ALA A 42 -36.92 -35.39 -19.06
N ALA A 43 -35.79 -36.10 -18.96
CA ALA A 43 -35.77 -37.56 -18.86
C ALA A 43 -36.47 -38.06 -17.59
N TRP A 44 -36.14 -37.50 -16.42
CA TRP A 44 -36.74 -37.89 -15.14
C TRP A 44 -38.22 -37.50 -15.03
N ARG A 45 -38.66 -36.40 -15.68
CA ARG A 45 -40.09 -36.09 -15.86
C ARG A 45 -40.80 -37.08 -16.79
N GLY A 46 -40.14 -37.53 -17.85
CA GLY A 46 -40.69 -38.50 -18.80
C GLY A 46 -40.84 -39.91 -18.21
N ILE A 47 -39.96 -40.29 -17.28
CA ILE A 47 -40.06 -41.55 -16.52
C ILE A 47 -41.23 -41.51 -15.54
N ASP A 48 -41.52 -40.35 -14.95
CA ASP A 48 -42.60 -40.15 -13.97
C ASP A 48 -42.57 -41.23 -12.87
N LEU A 49 -41.59 -41.09 -11.96
CA LEU A 49 -41.30 -42.09 -10.95
C LEU A 49 -42.52 -42.43 -10.07
N ALA A 50 -43.39 -41.47 -9.80
CA ALA A 50 -44.60 -41.70 -9.01
C ALA A 50 -45.58 -42.64 -9.72
N ASN A 51 -45.88 -42.39 -11.00
CA ASN A 51 -46.79 -43.22 -11.77
C ASN A 51 -46.17 -44.57 -12.19
N THR A 52 -44.84 -44.66 -12.33
CA THR A 52 -44.17 -45.94 -12.59
C THR A 52 -44.08 -46.82 -11.35
N VAL A 53 -43.81 -46.26 -10.16
CA VAL A 53 -43.89 -47.00 -8.89
C VAL A 53 -45.30 -47.55 -8.65
N ALA A 54 -46.34 -46.74 -8.81
CA ALA A 54 -47.73 -47.21 -8.63
C ALA A 54 -48.13 -48.35 -9.59
N LYS A 55 -47.63 -48.33 -10.84
CA LYS A 55 -47.79 -49.45 -11.78
C LYS A 55 -47.00 -50.67 -11.33
N LEU A 56 -45.77 -50.48 -10.86
CA LEU A 56 -44.90 -51.55 -10.41
C LEU A 56 -45.47 -52.27 -9.18
N ASP A 57 -46.04 -51.53 -8.22
CA ASP A 57 -46.76 -52.07 -7.05
C ASP A 57 -47.95 -52.96 -7.47
N SER A 58 -48.73 -52.53 -8.47
CA SER A 58 -49.78 -53.37 -9.06
C SER A 58 -49.19 -54.65 -9.66
N THR A 59 -48.13 -54.56 -10.47
CA THR A 59 -47.51 -55.77 -11.06
C THR A 59 -46.88 -56.69 -10.01
N ALA A 60 -46.36 -56.14 -8.90
CA ALA A 60 -45.83 -56.92 -7.79
C ALA A 60 -46.95 -57.68 -7.06
N SER A 61 -48.09 -57.03 -6.83
CA SER A 61 -49.31 -57.67 -6.32
C SER A 61 -49.79 -58.80 -7.26
N ASP A 62 -49.81 -58.55 -8.57
CA ASP A 62 -50.20 -59.55 -9.57
C ASP A 62 -49.24 -60.74 -9.62
N ILE A 63 -47.92 -60.51 -9.50
CA ILE A 63 -46.91 -61.58 -9.41
C ILE A 63 -47.14 -62.43 -8.15
N VAL A 64 -47.44 -61.81 -7.01
CA VAL A 64 -47.76 -62.53 -5.76
C VAL A 64 -49.06 -63.33 -5.89
N ALA A 65 -50.09 -62.78 -6.53
CA ALA A 65 -51.33 -63.51 -6.81
C ALA A 65 -51.06 -64.73 -7.73
N GLN A 66 -50.36 -64.53 -8.84
CA GLN A 66 -49.99 -65.59 -9.78
C GLN A 66 -49.13 -66.68 -9.12
N GLN A 67 -48.22 -66.34 -8.18
CA GLN A 67 -47.48 -67.33 -7.40
C GLN A 67 -48.39 -68.18 -6.50
N ARG A 68 -49.42 -67.59 -5.88
CA ARG A 68 -50.40 -68.32 -5.06
C ARG A 68 -51.26 -69.23 -5.94
N ASP A 69 -51.71 -68.75 -7.08
CA ASP A 69 -52.50 -69.53 -8.04
C ASP A 69 -51.70 -70.70 -8.63
N ALA A 70 -50.44 -70.48 -8.99
CA ALA A 70 -49.54 -71.55 -9.44
C ALA A 70 -49.34 -72.63 -8.36
N LEU A 71 -49.26 -72.25 -7.07
CA LEU A 71 -49.19 -73.22 -5.96
C LEU A 71 -50.49 -74.01 -5.77
N VAL A 72 -51.66 -73.39 -5.95
CA VAL A 72 -52.97 -74.08 -5.89
C VAL A 72 -53.12 -75.03 -7.07
N GLN A 73 -52.94 -74.55 -8.30
CA GLN A 73 -53.06 -75.38 -9.50
C GLN A 73 -52.04 -76.53 -9.53
N ARG A 74 -50.83 -76.35 -8.98
CA ARG A 74 -49.86 -77.44 -8.81
C ARG A 74 -50.36 -78.53 -7.86
N LYS A 75 -51.06 -78.17 -6.77
CA LYS A 75 -51.68 -79.13 -5.85
C LYS A 75 -52.85 -79.85 -6.51
N ASP A 76 -53.71 -79.13 -7.23
CA ASP A 76 -54.84 -79.72 -7.95
C ASP A 76 -54.37 -80.68 -9.07
N LEU A 77 -53.31 -80.34 -9.79
CA LEU A 77 -52.70 -81.19 -10.80
C LEU A 77 -52.07 -82.45 -10.19
N ALA A 78 -51.37 -82.32 -9.05
CA ALA A 78 -50.84 -83.46 -8.32
C ALA A 78 -51.96 -84.39 -7.80
N GLN A 79 -53.08 -83.82 -7.34
CA GLN A 79 -54.25 -84.57 -6.90
C GLN A 79 -54.94 -85.29 -8.08
N LYS A 80 -55.18 -84.61 -9.21
CA LYS A 80 -55.71 -85.21 -10.45
C LYS A 80 -54.82 -86.36 -10.94
N THR A 81 -53.50 -86.22 -10.87
CA THR A 81 -52.55 -87.28 -11.23
C THR A 81 -52.61 -88.46 -10.27
N LYS A 82 -52.78 -88.20 -8.96
CA LYS A 82 -52.96 -89.23 -7.93
C LYS A 82 -54.28 -89.99 -8.10
N ASP A 83 -55.35 -89.32 -8.49
CA ASP A 83 -56.66 -89.94 -8.69
C ASP A 83 -56.74 -90.70 -10.02
N PHE A 84 -56.19 -90.16 -11.11
CA PHE A 84 -56.02 -90.88 -12.38
C PHE A 84 -55.27 -92.21 -12.22
N ARG A 85 -54.25 -92.25 -11.34
CA ARG A 85 -53.51 -93.49 -11.02
C ARG A 85 -54.37 -94.59 -10.36
N LYS A 86 -55.48 -94.23 -9.70
CA LYS A 86 -56.39 -95.18 -9.02
C LYS A 86 -57.45 -95.78 -9.93
N LEU A 87 -57.68 -95.21 -11.11
CA LEU A 87 -58.71 -95.66 -12.06
C LEU A 87 -58.35 -97.04 -12.65
N ASP A 88 -59.37 -97.76 -13.12
CA ASP A 88 -59.20 -98.94 -13.98
C ASP A 88 -58.74 -98.54 -15.40
N ASP A 89 -58.20 -99.48 -16.17
CA ASP A 89 -57.53 -99.16 -17.43
C ASP A 89 -58.48 -98.68 -18.55
N ALA A 90 -59.78 -99.03 -18.50
CA ALA A 90 -60.76 -98.48 -19.43
C ALA A 90 -61.07 -97.01 -19.09
N SER A 91 -61.25 -96.69 -17.82
CA SER A 91 -61.43 -95.30 -17.35
C SER A 91 -60.18 -94.43 -17.58
N LYS A 92 -58.96 -95.00 -17.42
CA LYS A 92 -57.71 -94.30 -17.77
C LYS A 92 -57.66 -93.90 -19.25
N LEU A 93 -58.12 -94.77 -20.16
CA LEU A 93 -58.20 -94.48 -21.59
C LEU A 93 -59.25 -93.41 -21.95
N ALA A 94 -60.25 -93.17 -21.09
CA ALA A 94 -61.15 -92.03 -21.23
C ALA A 94 -60.51 -90.72 -20.70
N GLU A 95 -59.87 -90.76 -19.53
CA GLU A 95 -59.43 -89.56 -18.82
C GLU A 95 -58.03 -89.03 -19.22
N TYR A 96 -57.17 -89.82 -19.88
CA TYR A 96 -55.78 -89.41 -20.13
C TYR A 96 -55.66 -88.08 -20.89
N LYS A 97 -56.59 -87.80 -21.81
CA LYS A 97 -56.65 -86.52 -22.55
C LYS A 97 -56.96 -85.34 -21.63
N GLY A 98 -57.80 -85.55 -20.62
CA GLY A 98 -58.13 -84.56 -19.60
C GLY A 98 -56.93 -84.26 -18.70
N LEU A 99 -56.21 -85.30 -18.26
CA LEU A 99 -55.00 -85.14 -17.46
C LEU A 99 -53.89 -84.43 -18.24
N LEU A 100 -53.64 -84.84 -19.50
CA LEU A 100 -52.64 -84.20 -20.36
C LEU A 100 -52.98 -82.72 -20.62
N LYS A 101 -54.26 -82.39 -20.85
CA LYS A 101 -54.72 -81.01 -21.01
C LYS A 101 -54.55 -80.19 -19.73
N ALA A 102 -54.71 -80.79 -18.54
CA ALA A 102 -54.44 -80.13 -17.27
C ALA A 102 -52.94 -79.81 -17.09
N TYR A 103 -52.05 -80.76 -17.43
CA TYR A 103 -50.60 -80.52 -17.46
C TYR A 103 -50.22 -79.40 -18.43
N GLN A 104 -50.76 -79.42 -19.65
CA GLN A 104 -50.54 -78.37 -20.64
C GLN A 104 -50.99 -77.00 -20.10
N SER A 105 -52.21 -76.89 -19.54
CA SER A 105 -52.71 -75.62 -19.00
C SER A 105 -51.85 -75.05 -17.86
N PHE A 106 -51.24 -75.92 -17.05
CA PHE A 106 -50.35 -75.48 -15.97
C PHE A 106 -48.98 -75.01 -16.50
N ILE A 107 -48.45 -75.67 -17.53
CA ILE A 107 -47.24 -75.23 -18.25
C ILE A 107 -47.48 -73.89 -18.95
N ASP A 108 -48.63 -73.72 -19.61
CA ASP A 108 -49.01 -72.48 -20.28
C ASP A 108 -49.17 -71.33 -19.27
N LEU A 109 -49.76 -71.59 -18.10
CA LEU A 109 -49.90 -70.62 -17.02
C LEU A 109 -48.52 -70.17 -16.47
N LEU A 110 -47.63 -71.10 -16.14
CA LEU A 110 -46.26 -70.79 -15.71
C LEU A 110 -45.48 -70.01 -16.79
N THR A 111 -45.65 -70.39 -18.06
CA THR A 111 -45.01 -69.72 -19.20
C THR A 111 -45.51 -68.29 -19.36
N ASN A 112 -46.82 -68.07 -19.19
CA ASN A 112 -47.41 -66.73 -19.28
C ASN A 112 -47.07 -65.85 -18.07
N GLN A 113 -47.02 -66.41 -16.85
CA GLN A 113 -46.50 -65.72 -15.66
C GLN A 113 -45.05 -65.28 -15.87
N GLY A 114 -44.17 -66.18 -16.33
CA GLY A 114 -42.76 -65.87 -16.60
C GLY A 114 -42.58 -64.82 -17.71
N LYS A 115 -43.43 -64.82 -18.74
CA LYS A 115 -43.45 -63.77 -19.77
C LYS A 115 -43.91 -62.42 -19.19
N ALA A 116 -44.95 -62.41 -18.35
CA ALA A 116 -45.47 -61.19 -17.73
C ALA A 116 -44.42 -60.53 -16.81
N SER A 117 -43.78 -61.31 -15.92
CA SER A 117 -42.73 -60.78 -15.05
C SER A 117 -41.50 -60.31 -15.82
N SER A 118 -41.08 -61.03 -16.86
CA SER A 118 -39.95 -60.64 -17.70
C SER A 118 -40.26 -59.37 -18.51
N SER A 119 -41.50 -59.23 -19.00
CA SER A 119 -41.92 -58.05 -19.74
C SER A 119 -42.00 -56.81 -18.84
N ALA A 120 -42.53 -56.94 -17.61
CA ALA A 120 -42.56 -55.85 -16.64
C ALA A 120 -41.15 -55.40 -16.23
N PHE A 121 -40.24 -56.36 -15.98
CA PHE A 121 -38.84 -56.08 -15.69
C PHE A 121 -38.14 -55.34 -16.84
N LEU A 122 -38.29 -55.80 -18.08
CA LEU A 122 -37.65 -55.17 -19.24
C LEU A 122 -38.18 -53.75 -19.51
N GLN A 123 -39.47 -53.49 -19.29
CA GLN A 123 -40.06 -52.15 -19.42
C GLN A 123 -39.48 -51.16 -18.39
N LEU A 124 -39.32 -51.60 -17.13
CA LEU A 124 -38.66 -50.81 -16.09
C LEU A 124 -37.17 -50.60 -16.41
N TYR A 125 -36.48 -51.66 -16.82
CA TYR A 125 -35.06 -51.59 -17.16
C TYR A 125 -34.80 -50.62 -18.32
N SER A 126 -35.61 -50.66 -19.40
CA SER A 126 -35.45 -49.73 -20.51
C SER A 126 -35.60 -48.27 -20.07
N SER A 127 -36.66 -47.94 -19.32
CA SER A 127 -36.92 -46.56 -18.88
C SER A 127 -35.85 -46.03 -17.93
N LEU A 128 -35.30 -46.89 -17.05
CA LEU A 128 -34.24 -46.51 -16.12
C LEU A 128 -32.86 -46.45 -16.79
N SER A 129 -32.59 -47.30 -17.79
CA SER A 129 -31.30 -47.34 -18.50
C SER A 129 -31.09 -46.15 -19.45
N GLU A 130 -32.16 -45.51 -19.91
CA GLU A 130 -32.11 -44.27 -20.69
C GLU A 130 -32.00 -43.01 -19.81
N ALA A 131 -32.19 -43.14 -18.50
CA ALA A 131 -32.10 -42.04 -17.55
C ALA A 131 -30.63 -41.68 -17.25
N PRO A 132 -30.23 -40.39 -17.29
CA PRO A 132 -28.95 -39.98 -16.76
C PRO A 132 -28.93 -40.05 -15.23
N ASP A 133 -27.81 -40.50 -14.66
CA ASP A 133 -27.58 -40.56 -13.21
C ASP A 133 -27.89 -39.21 -12.53
N PRO A 134 -28.77 -39.17 -11.51
CA PRO A 134 -29.10 -37.94 -10.80
C PRO A 134 -28.00 -37.49 -9.83
N TYR A 135 -27.09 -38.38 -9.37
CA TYR A 135 -26.13 -38.04 -8.32
C TYR A 135 -25.18 -36.88 -8.72
N PRO A 136 -24.50 -36.90 -9.89
CA PRO A 136 -23.61 -35.80 -10.29
C PRO A 136 -24.35 -34.48 -10.55
N LEU A 137 -25.65 -34.54 -10.84
CA LEU A 137 -26.49 -33.37 -11.03
C LEU A 137 -26.91 -32.76 -9.69
N LEU A 138 -27.22 -33.60 -8.70
CA LEU A 138 -27.49 -33.14 -7.33
C LEU A 138 -26.23 -32.53 -6.69
N GLU A 139 -25.07 -33.17 -6.86
CA GLU A 139 -23.76 -32.65 -6.43
C GLU A 139 -23.49 -31.27 -7.06
N ALA A 140 -23.54 -31.15 -8.39
CA ALA A 140 -23.37 -29.87 -9.07
C ALA A 140 -24.47 -28.83 -8.77
N SER A 141 -25.66 -29.25 -8.31
CA SER A 141 -26.70 -28.33 -7.81
C SER A 141 -26.36 -27.80 -6.42
N VAL A 142 -25.83 -28.65 -5.53
CA VAL A 142 -25.35 -28.27 -4.20
C VAL A 142 -24.14 -27.34 -4.32
N ASP A 143 -23.17 -27.67 -5.18
CA ASP A 143 -22.02 -26.80 -5.45
C ASP A 143 -22.45 -25.44 -6.02
N SER A 144 -23.40 -25.41 -6.96
CA SER A 144 -23.97 -24.17 -7.48
C SER A 144 -24.70 -23.36 -6.41
N LEU A 145 -25.44 -24.02 -5.51
CA LEU A 145 -26.11 -23.37 -4.39
C LEU A 145 -25.10 -22.77 -3.40
N VAL A 146 -24.09 -23.54 -2.96
CA VAL A 146 -23.02 -23.08 -2.07
C VAL A 146 -22.22 -21.95 -2.73
N HIS A 147 -21.93 -22.04 -4.02
CA HIS A 147 -21.28 -20.96 -4.76
C HIS A 147 -22.16 -19.70 -4.84
N SER A 148 -23.48 -19.85 -5.01
CA SER A 148 -24.41 -18.71 -4.95
C SER A 148 -24.47 -18.09 -3.55
N GLU A 149 -24.45 -18.90 -2.49
CA GLU A 149 -24.43 -18.46 -1.10
C GLU A 149 -23.14 -17.71 -0.75
N GLU A 150 -22.00 -18.06 -1.36
CA GLU A 150 -20.73 -17.34 -1.17
C GLU A 150 -20.62 -16.08 -2.05
N THR A 151 -21.16 -16.10 -3.28
CA THR A 151 -20.98 -15.00 -4.26
C THR A 151 -22.02 -13.89 -4.13
N VAL A 152 -23.29 -14.20 -3.86
CA VAL A 152 -24.35 -13.20 -3.66
C VAL A 152 -24.01 -12.19 -2.56
N PRO A 153 -23.58 -12.56 -1.33
CA PRO A 153 -23.23 -11.57 -0.30
C PRO A 153 -22.01 -10.70 -0.68
N LYS A 154 -21.06 -11.24 -1.45
CA LYS A 154 -19.92 -10.46 -1.95
C LYS A 154 -20.39 -9.43 -2.97
N LEU A 155 -21.15 -9.85 -3.99
CA LEU A 155 -21.69 -8.96 -5.02
C LEU A 155 -22.67 -7.93 -4.46
N THR A 156 -23.48 -8.27 -3.45
CA THR A 156 -24.33 -7.27 -2.79
C THR A 156 -23.52 -6.28 -1.96
N SER A 157 -22.46 -6.73 -1.26
CA SER A 157 -21.56 -5.82 -0.54
C SER A 157 -20.77 -4.89 -1.47
N GLU A 158 -20.37 -5.37 -2.64
CA GLU A 158 -19.71 -4.56 -3.68
C GLU A 158 -20.71 -3.56 -4.29
N ARG A 159 -21.95 -4.00 -4.60
CA ARG A 159 -23.04 -3.11 -5.03
C ARG A 159 -23.30 -2.01 -4.00
N ASP A 160 -23.36 -2.32 -2.70
CA ASP A 160 -23.58 -1.33 -1.64
C ASP A 160 -22.39 -0.37 -1.48
N GLN A 161 -21.14 -0.85 -1.64
CA GLN A 161 -19.95 0.00 -1.65
C GLN A 161 -19.90 0.93 -2.88
N LEU A 162 -20.26 0.41 -4.07
CA LEU A 162 -20.35 1.19 -5.29
C LEU A 162 -21.48 2.22 -5.19
N GLN A 163 -22.66 1.84 -4.71
CA GLN A 163 -23.78 2.76 -4.48
C GLN A 163 -23.39 3.87 -3.50
N GLY A 164 -22.83 3.53 -2.33
CA GLY A 164 -22.36 4.54 -1.37
C GLY A 164 -21.22 5.42 -1.90
N SER A 165 -20.42 4.92 -2.85
CA SER A 165 -19.41 5.71 -3.55
C SER A 165 -20.03 6.67 -4.57
N VAL A 166 -21.04 6.22 -5.32
CA VAL A 166 -21.85 7.06 -6.22
C VAL A 166 -22.57 8.14 -5.43
N ASP A 167 -23.32 7.79 -4.39
CA ASP A 167 -24.06 8.74 -3.54
C ASP A 167 -23.11 9.80 -2.95
N ARG A 168 -21.92 9.38 -2.50
CA ARG A 168 -20.88 10.29 -2.02
C ARG A 168 -20.38 11.22 -3.13
N LEU A 169 -20.07 10.70 -4.33
CA LEU A 169 -19.60 11.51 -5.45
C LEU A 169 -20.69 12.49 -5.93
N THR A 170 -21.95 12.06 -5.99
CA THR A 170 -23.11 12.90 -6.31
C THR A 170 -23.25 14.03 -5.28
N SER A 171 -23.20 13.72 -3.97
CA SER A 171 -23.27 14.76 -2.93
C SER A 171 -22.09 15.75 -2.99
N GLN A 172 -20.90 15.28 -3.38
CA GLN A 172 -19.75 16.16 -3.62
C GLN A 172 -19.93 17.03 -4.85
N LEU A 173 -20.49 16.48 -5.93
CA LEU A 173 -20.83 17.23 -7.14
C LEU A 173 -21.85 18.33 -6.84
N GLU A 174 -22.98 18.00 -6.20
CA GLU A 174 -24.02 18.95 -5.79
C GLU A 174 -23.46 20.11 -4.95
N VAL A 175 -22.58 19.81 -3.98
CA VAL A 175 -21.91 20.84 -3.16
C VAL A 175 -20.98 21.72 -4.01
N THR A 176 -20.26 21.15 -4.99
CA THR A 176 -19.41 21.95 -5.90
C THR A 176 -20.20 22.76 -6.90
N GLU A 177 -21.32 22.24 -7.43
CA GLU A 177 -22.22 22.95 -8.33
C GLU A 177 -22.89 24.12 -7.62
N LYS A 178 -23.45 23.89 -6.41
CA LYS A 178 -24.00 24.96 -5.57
C LYS A 178 -22.96 26.04 -5.27
N ARG A 179 -21.73 25.67 -4.92
CA ARG A 179 -20.64 26.63 -4.70
C ARG A 179 -20.30 27.42 -5.97
N LEU A 180 -20.34 26.78 -7.14
CA LEU A 180 -20.12 27.43 -8.44
C LEU A 180 -21.27 28.39 -8.79
N GLU A 181 -22.52 28.07 -8.45
CA GLU A 181 -23.67 28.97 -8.59
C GLU A 181 -23.60 30.17 -7.64
N GLU A 182 -23.20 29.95 -6.39
CA GLU A 182 -22.93 31.01 -5.42
C GLU A 182 -21.80 31.94 -5.92
N GLU A 183 -20.73 31.39 -6.48
CA GLU A 183 -19.66 32.20 -7.09
C GLU A 183 -20.14 32.96 -8.34
N ARG A 184 -20.88 32.30 -9.24
CA ARG A 184 -21.45 32.94 -10.45
C ARG A 184 -22.39 34.09 -10.11
N THR A 185 -23.27 33.90 -9.13
CA THR A 185 -24.22 34.94 -8.67
C THR A 185 -23.49 36.06 -7.93
N ALA A 186 -22.44 35.77 -7.16
CA ALA A 186 -21.59 36.79 -6.54
C ALA A 186 -20.81 37.62 -7.59
N ARG A 187 -20.22 36.96 -8.59
CA ARG A 187 -19.55 37.63 -9.73
C ARG A 187 -20.52 38.52 -10.51
N LYS A 188 -21.72 38.02 -10.84
CA LYS A 188 -22.75 38.80 -11.55
C LYS A 188 -23.19 40.04 -10.75
N LYS A 189 -23.38 39.92 -9.43
CA LYS A 189 -23.70 41.07 -8.56
C LYS A 189 -22.55 42.08 -8.48
N LEU A 190 -21.30 41.61 -8.51
CA LEU A 190 -20.13 42.50 -8.53
C LEU A 190 -20.03 43.25 -9.87
N GLU A 191 -20.29 42.56 -10.99
CA GLU A 191 -20.34 43.14 -12.34
C GLU A 191 -21.47 44.16 -12.48
N GLU A 192 -22.69 43.84 -12.05
CA GLU A 192 -23.82 44.79 -11.96
C GLU A 192 -23.47 45.99 -11.05
N GLY A 193 -22.78 45.75 -9.94
CA GLY A 193 -22.26 46.77 -9.02
C GLY A 193 -21.09 47.60 -9.56
N GLN A 194 -20.42 47.15 -10.62
CA GLN A 194 -19.41 47.91 -11.36
C GLN A 194 -20.04 48.67 -12.51
N GLU A 195 -20.96 48.06 -13.27
CA GLU A 195 -21.70 48.69 -14.37
C GLU A 195 -22.54 49.88 -13.87
N THR A 196 -23.18 49.76 -12.70
CA THR A 196 -23.90 50.87 -12.05
C THR A 196 -22.97 52.03 -11.70
N LYS A 197 -21.81 51.76 -11.09
CA LYS A 197 -20.80 52.81 -10.80
C LYS A 197 -20.22 53.44 -12.06
N ILE A 198 -20.00 52.65 -13.11
CA ILE A 198 -19.55 53.17 -14.40
C ILE A 198 -20.61 54.11 -14.97
N LYS A 199 -21.89 53.74 -14.95
CA LYS A 199 -23.00 54.61 -15.39
C LYS A 199 -23.10 55.88 -14.55
N GLU A 200 -23.03 55.81 -13.22
CA GLU A 200 -23.00 57.00 -12.34
C GLU A 200 -21.84 57.94 -12.68
N VAL A 201 -20.65 57.38 -12.94
CA VAL A 201 -19.46 58.14 -13.36
C VAL A 201 -19.65 58.75 -14.75
N GLU A 202 -20.12 57.98 -15.74
CA GLU A 202 -20.42 58.45 -17.11
C GLU A 202 -21.48 59.55 -17.10
N GLU A 203 -22.56 59.39 -16.34
CA GLU A 203 -23.59 60.41 -16.14
C GLU A 203 -23.00 61.68 -15.53
N SER A 204 -22.18 61.57 -14.47
CA SER A 204 -21.53 62.73 -13.84
C SER A 204 -20.56 63.46 -14.79
N TRP A 205 -19.77 62.73 -15.59
CA TRP A 205 -18.90 63.32 -16.61
C TRP A 205 -19.68 63.95 -17.75
N SER A 206 -20.79 63.32 -18.18
CA SER A 206 -21.68 63.89 -19.19
C SER A 206 -22.33 65.19 -18.72
N ALA A 207 -22.73 65.27 -17.44
CA ALA A 207 -23.25 66.48 -16.81
C ALA A 207 -22.18 67.58 -16.80
N VAL A 208 -20.98 67.30 -16.28
CA VAL A 208 -19.85 68.25 -16.27
C VAL A 208 -19.44 68.69 -17.68
N LEU A 209 -19.47 67.79 -18.66
CA LEU A 209 -19.17 68.12 -20.06
C LEU A 209 -20.26 69.01 -20.66
N SER A 210 -21.54 68.74 -20.37
CA SER A 210 -22.67 69.57 -20.82
C SER A 210 -22.64 70.96 -20.19
N GLU A 211 -22.31 71.07 -18.89
CA GLU A 211 -22.16 72.34 -18.19
C GLU A 211 -20.97 73.14 -18.75
N LYS A 212 -19.80 72.50 -18.94
CA LYS A 212 -18.64 73.14 -19.58
C LYS A 212 -18.96 73.59 -21.00
N THR A 213 -19.65 72.76 -21.80
CA THR A 213 -20.06 73.12 -23.15
C THR A 213 -21.00 74.33 -23.13
N SER A 214 -21.99 74.34 -22.25
CA SER A 214 -22.90 75.48 -22.07
C SER A 214 -22.16 76.75 -21.60
N ASN A 215 -21.18 76.62 -20.70
CA ASN A 215 -20.36 77.72 -20.24
C ASN A 215 -19.47 78.30 -21.37
N TRP A 216 -18.91 77.42 -22.22
CA TRP A 216 -18.15 77.83 -23.40
C TRP A 216 -19.02 78.51 -24.45
N THR A 217 -20.20 77.98 -24.78
CA THR A 217 -21.12 78.64 -25.74
C THR A 217 -21.67 79.96 -25.19
N ALA A 218 -21.90 80.06 -23.88
CA ALA A 218 -22.26 81.33 -23.24
C ALA A 218 -21.11 82.36 -23.28
N LYS A 219 -19.85 81.91 -23.08
CA LYS A 219 -18.65 82.76 -23.22
C LYS A 219 -18.45 83.21 -24.65
N GLU A 220 -18.53 82.30 -25.61
CA GLU A 220 -18.47 82.55 -27.05
C GLU A 220 -19.48 83.62 -27.44
N LYS A 221 -20.76 83.42 -27.12
CA LYS A 221 -21.82 84.42 -27.33
C LYS A 221 -21.51 85.76 -26.65
N SER A 222 -20.99 85.77 -25.42
CA SER A 222 -20.62 87.03 -24.74
C SER A 222 -19.41 87.73 -25.37
N LEU A 223 -18.56 87.01 -26.10
CA LEU A 223 -17.45 87.57 -26.87
C LEU A 223 -17.95 88.07 -28.23
N GLU A 224 -18.85 87.33 -28.90
CA GLU A 224 -19.55 87.80 -30.10
C GLU A 224 -20.30 89.13 -29.83
N GLU A 225 -21.08 89.20 -28.74
CA GLU A 225 -21.78 90.42 -28.32
C GLU A 225 -20.82 91.60 -28.04
N LYS A 226 -19.63 91.33 -27.48
CA LYS A 226 -18.58 92.33 -27.25
C LYS A 226 -17.89 92.77 -28.54
N VAL A 227 -17.60 91.84 -29.46
CA VAL A 227 -17.04 92.15 -30.78
C VAL A 227 -18.04 92.98 -31.57
N GLU A 228 -19.32 92.61 -31.58
CA GLU A 228 -20.38 93.36 -32.23
C GLU A 228 -20.54 94.77 -31.61
N HIS A 229 -20.39 94.89 -30.28
CA HIS A 229 -20.37 96.18 -29.61
C HIS A 229 -19.14 97.03 -29.96
N GLN A 230 -17.94 96.45 -29.99
CA GLN A 230 -16.73 97.13 -30.42
C GLN A 230 -16.79 97.53 -31.90
N GLU A 231 -17.36 96.69 -32.76
CA GLU A 231 -17.63 97.06 -34.16
C GLU A 231 -18.61 98.23 -34.26
N ARG A 232 -19.68 98.25 -33.45
CA ARG A 232 -20.60 99.40 -33.36
C ARG A 232 -19.86 100.66 -32.92
N LEU A 233 -19.05 100.59 -31.87
CA LEU A 233 -18.21 101.71 -31.39
C LEU A 233 -17.18 102.16 -32.43
N VAL A 234 -16.55 101.25 -33.19
CA VAL A 234 -15.59 101.60 -34.26
C VAL A 234 -16.31 102.22 -35.46
N LYS A 235 -17.53 101.78 -35.80
CA LYS A 235 -18.39 102.41 -36.80
C LYS A 235 -18.77 103.84 -36.36
N GLU A 236 -19.14 104.02 -35.09
CA GLU A 236 -19.44 105.33 -34.49
C GLU A 236 -18.21 106.24 -34.42
N LEU A 237 -17.06 105.75 -33.95
CA LEU A 237 -15.79 106.50 -33.89
C LEU A 237 -15.26 106.88 -35.28
N LYS A 238 -15.46 106.04 -36.31
CA LYS A 238 -15.13 106.41 -37.69
C LYS A 238 -16.03 107.54 -38.19
N ALA A 239 -17.33 107.49 -37.88
CA ALA A 239 -18.26 108.57 -38.20
C ALA A 239 -17.92 109.86 -37.42
N SER A 240 -17.60 109.77 -36.13
CA SER A 240 -17.23 110.93 -35.32
C SER A 240 -15.85 111.49 -35.68
N TYR A 241 -14.90 110.66 -36.11
CA TYR A 241 -13.61 111.09 -36.64
C TYR A 241 -13.77 111.76 -38.01
N GLU A 242 -14.64 111.25 -38.90
CA GLU A 242 -14.98 111.96 -40.15
C GLU A 242 -15.59 113.35 -39.87
N VAL A 243 -16.45 113.46 -38.84
CA VAL A 243 -17.00 114.75 -38.38
C VAL A 243 -15.92 115.63 -37.75
N SER A 244 -15.05 115.08 -36.91
CA SER A 244 -13.99 115.84 -36.23
C SER A 244 -12.87 116.26 -37.18
N GLN A 245 -12.56 115.48 -38.22
CA GLN A 245 -11.60 115.84 -39.26
C GLN A 245 -12.16 116.94 -40.18
N ARG A 246 -13.49 117.00 -40.36
CA ARG A 246 -14.17 118.16 -40.97
C ARG A 246 -14.16 119.41 -40.09
N LEU A 247 -13.87 119.30 -38.79
CA LEU A 247 -13.92 120.40 -37.83
C LEU A 247 -12.52 120.91 -37.42
N GLY A 248 -11.56 120.01 -37.22
CA GLY A 248 -10.20 120.30 -36.77
C GLY A 248 -9.22 120.72 -37.87
N GLN A 249 -9.72 121.26 -38.98
CA GLN A 249 -8.87 121.90 -40.00
C GLN A 249 -8.66 123.41 -39.73
N ASP A 250 -9.39 124.00 -38.79
CA ASP A 250 -9.21 125.37 -38.30
C ASP A 250 -8.90 125.36 -36.78
N GLY A 251 -7.79 125.99 -36.38
CA GLY A 251 -7.54 126.38 -34.99
C GLY A 251 -6.33 125.73 -34.29
N ASP A 252 -5.12 126.16 -34.67
CA ASP A 252 -3.90 126.01 -33.86
C ASP A 252 -3.58 127.37 -33.21
N ASP A 253 -3.94 127.55 -31.94
CA ASP A 253 -3.46 128.62 -31.03
C ASP A 253 -4.09 128.44 -29.62
N GLY A 254 -3.36 127.86 -28.66
CA GLY A 254 -3.93 127.60 -27.32
C GLY A 254 -3.05 127.01 -26.21
N GLU A 255 -1.78 126.67 -26.46
CA GLU A 255 -0.99 125.80 -25.55
C GLU A 255 -0.65 126.41 -24.16
N GLY A 256 -0.79 127.73 -23.98
CA GLY A 256 -0.30 128.43 -22.77
C GLY A 256 -1.01 128.06 -21.45
N VAL A 257 -2.32 127.75 -21.48
CA VAL A 257 -3.07 127.33 -20.28
C VAL A 257 -3.08 125.80 -20.13
N GLN A 258 -2.90 125.09 -21.25
CA GLN A 258 -2.88 123.64 -21.31
C GLN A 258 -1.69 123.02 -20.56
N HIS A 259 -0.55 123.71 -20.46
CA HIS A 259 0.59 123.24 -19.67
C HIS A 259 0.35 123.22 -18.14
N GLY A 260 -0.50 124.09 -17.60
CA GLY A 260 -0.83 124.07 -16.17
C GLY A 260 -1.83 122.97 -15.81
N ALA A 261 -2.85 122.78 -16.66
CA ALA A 261 -3.79 121.67 -16.54
C ALA A 261 -3.10 120.32 -16.75
N SER A 262 -2.29 120.17 -17.80
CA SER A 262 -1.56 118.93 -18.05
C SER A 262 -0.50 118.62 -16.99
N ALA A 263 0.08 119.62 -16.30
CA ALA A 263 0.96 119.35 -15.15
C ALA A 263 0.19 118.76 -13.96
N ALA A 264 -0.99 119.29 -13.63
CA ALA A 264 -1.84 118.74 -12.57
C ALA A 264 -2.46 117.38 -12.97
N GLU A 265 -2.80 117.19 -14.24
CA GLU A 265 -3.23 115.90 -14.79
C GLU A 265 -2.10 114.87 -14.80
N LEU A 266 -0.85 115.27 -15.11
CA LEU A 266 0.33 114.41 -14.98
C LEU A 266 0.61 114.03 -13.53
N GLU A 267 0.43 114.96 -12.57
CA GLU A 267 0.53 114.66 -11.14
C GLU A 267 -0.56 113.67 -10.72
N LEU A 268 -1.82 113.89 -11.11
CA LEU A 268 -2.94 112.97 -10.87
C LEU A 268 -2.70 111.58 -11.50
N VAL A 269 -2.20 111.53 -12.75
CA VAL A 269 -1.85 110.29 -13.45
C VAL A 269 -0.67 109.60 -12.79
N SER A 270 0.32 110.33 -12.27
CA SER A 270 1.41 109.74 -11.48
C SER A 270 0.93 109.15 -10.16
N ALA A 271 0.01 109.82 -9.45
CA ALA A 271 -0.59 109.31 -8.22
C ALA A 271 -1.48 108.08 -8.47
N GLU A 272 -2.25 108.05 -9.56
CA GLU A 272 -3.03 106.87 -9.96
C GLU A 272 -2.12 105.76 -10.51
N LEU A 273 -0.98 106.08 -11.12
CA LEU A 273 0.06 105.11 -11.53
C LEU A 273 0.74 104.49 -10.30
N GLU A 274 1.10 105.27 -9.29
CA GLU A 274 1.62 104.77 -8.01
C GLU A 274 0.58 103.87 -7.32
N LYS A 275 -0.66 104.32 -7.21
CA LYS A 275 -1.77 103.55 -6.62
C LYS A 275 -2.10 102.26 -7.39
N THR A 276 -2.05 102.28 -8.72
CA THR A 276 -2.25 101.07 -9.54
C THR A 276 -1.04 100.15 -9.51
N SER A 277 0.19 100.66 -9.44
CA SER A 277 1.40 99.83 -9.26
C SER A 277 1.46 99.16 -7.89
N LEU A 278 1.07 99.85 -6.81
CA LEU A 278 0.90 99.25 -5.48
C LEU A 278 -0.16 98.14 -5.49
N ARG A 279 -1.29 98.38 -6.17
CA ARG A 279 -2.34 97.36 -6.34
C ARG A 279 -1.89 96.19 -7.21
N LEU A 280 -1.05 96.43 -8.23
CA LEU A 280 -0.45 95.39 -9.05
C LEU A 280 0.47 94.52 -8.19
N ALA A 281 1.39 95.12 -7.42
CA ALA A 281 2.29 94.40 -6.52
C ALA A 281 1.54 93.59 -5.46
N GLU A 282 0.43 94.12 -4.91
CA GLU A 282 -0.44 93.40 -3.98
C GLU A 282 -1.14 92.20 -4.65
N ILE A 283 -1.59 92.36 -5.90
CA ILE A 283 -2.20 91.27 -6.68
C ILE A 283 -1.14 90.23 -7.08
N GLU A 284 0.06 90.64 -7.46
CA GLU A 284 1.19 89.75 -7.80
C GLU A 284 1.62 88.93 -6.57
N ALA A 285 1.78 89.56 -5.41
CA ALA A 285 2.07 88.88 -4.15
C ALA A 285 0.96 87.87 -3.78
N ARG A 286 -0.33 88.24 -3.95
CA ARG A 286 -1.44 87.28 -3.77
C ARG A 286 -1.45 86.17 -4.81
N ASN A 287 -1.04 86.43 -6.06
CA ASN A 287 -0.97 85.41 -7.11
C ASN A 287 0.17 84.44 -6.84
N GLU A 288 1.32 84.92 -6.35
CA GLU A 288 2.43 84.10 -5.91
C GLU A 288 2.09 83.28 -4.66
N GLN A 289 1.40 83.88 -3.67
CA GLN A 289 0.85 83.13 -2.53
C GLN A 289 -0.13 82.05 -2.97
N LEU A 290 -1.12 82.37 -3.83
CA LEU A 290 -2.07 81.39 -4.35
C LEU A 290 -1.40 80.31 -5.21
N ARG A 291 -0.28 80.62 -5.91
CA ARG A 291 0.53 79.62 -6.63
C ARG A 291 1.29 78.72 -5.67
N LEU A 292 1.80 79.24 -4.54
CA LEU A 292 2.44 78.44 -3.50
C LEU A 292 1.42 77.55 -2.79
N GLU A 293 0.25 78.09 -2.42
CA GLU A 293 -0.87 77.34 -1.84
C GLU A 293 -1.40 76.28 -2.82
N LEU A 294 -1.51 76.59 -4.12
CA LEU A 294 -1.92 75.62 -5.14
C LEU A 294 -0.84 74.58 -5.41
N ALA A 295 0.45 74.94 -5.39
CA ALA A 295 1.55 73.98 -5.47
C ALA A 295 1.57 73.05 -4.25
N GLN A 296 1.32 73.58 -3.05
CA GLN A 296 1.17 72.78 -1.83
C GLN A 296 -0.06 71.86 -1.92
N ALA A 297 -1.22 72.38 -2.29
CA ALA A 297 -2.46 71.61 -2.44
C ALA A 297 -2.36 70.53 -3.52
N VAL A 298 -1.75 70.83 -4.67
CA VAL A 298 -1.47 69.84 -5.73
C VAL A 298 -0.44 68.81 -5.27
N SER A 299 0.58 69.19 -4.50
CA SER A 299 1.54 68.23 -3.93
C SER A 299 0.88 67.31 -2.89
N HIS A 300 -0.07 67.81 -2.09
CA HIS A 300 -0.83 67.00 -1.12
C HIS A 300 -1.83 66.06 -1.82
N SER A 301 -2.59 66.57 -2.80
CA SER A 301 -3.56 65.75 -3.53
C SER A 301 -2.88 64.71 -4.44
N GLN A 302 -1.71 65.03 -5.01
CA GLN A 302 -0.88 64.04 -5.68
C GLN A 302 -0.22 63.07 -4.70
N ALA A 303 0.15 63.46 -3.47
CA ALA A 303 0.67 62.50 -2.49
C ALA A 303 -0.38 61.47 -2.05
N GLU A 304 -1.65 61.87 -1.92
CA GLU A 304 -2.76 60.95 -1.60
C GLU A 304 -3.24 60.11 -2.80
N GLN A 305 -3.04 60.56 -4.04
CA GLN A 305 -3.41 59.80 -5.26
C GLN A 305 -2.25 59.02 -5.90
N ALA A 306 -0.99 59.34 -5.58
CA ALA A 306 0.21 58.71 -6.16
C ALA A 306 0.96 57.79 -5.18
N ALA A 307 0.46 57.60 -3.96
CA ALA A 307 0.65 56.33 -3.27
C ALA A 307 -0.15 55.28 -4.05
N SER A 308 0.49 54.62 -5.02
CA SER A 308 -0.18 53.61 -5.83
C SER A 308 -0.76 52.53 -4.91
N VAL A 309 -1.88 51.90 -5.29
CA VAL A 309 -2.44 50.78 -4.51
C VAL A 309 -1.44 49.62 -4.41
N GLU A 310 -0.47 49.56 -5.33
CA GLU A 310 0.63 48.60 -5.33
C GLU A 310 1.73 48.93 -4.31
N ASP A 311 1.85 50.20 -3.87
CA ASP A 311 2.75 50.66 -2.80
C ASP A 311 2.09 50.64 -1.40
N ASP A 312 0.78 50.41 -1.30
CA ASP A 312 0.09 50.29 0.00
C ASP A 312 0.69 49.12 0.82
N PRO A 313 1.22 49.36 2.04
CA PRO A 313 1.76 48.30 2.88
C PRO A 313 0.76 47.19 3.20
N ALA A 314 -0.55 47.46 3.19
CA ALA A 314 -1.57 46.43 3.35
C ALA A 314 -1.69 45.53 2.10
N TYR A 315 -1.66 46.12 0.91
CA TYR A 315 -1.67 45.40 -0.37
C TYR A 315 -0.41 44.55 -0.55
N LEU A 316 0.78 45.11 -0.29
CA LEU A 316 2.04 44.37 -0.31
C LEU A 316 2.05 43.22 0.70
N ARG A 317 1.48 43.40 1.90
CA ARG A 317 1.32 42.33 2.89
C ARG A 317 0.42 41.22 2.34
N LEU A 318 -0.75 41.55 1.77
CA LEU A 318 -1.68 40.59 1.16
C LEU A 318 -1.06 39.87 -0.05
N GLN A 319 -0.28 40.55 -0.89
CA GLN A 319 0.43 39.94 -2.01
C GLN A 319 1.50 38.95 -1.51
N SER A 320 2.25 39.31 -0.48
CA SER A 320 3.22 38.42 0.15
C SER A 320 2.55 37.20 0.82
N GLU A 321 1.39 37.40 1.45
CA GLU A 321 0.59 36.36 2.09
C GLU A 321 -0.01 35.41 1.04
N ASN A 322 -0.60 35.92 -0.04
CA ASN A 322 -1.01 35.11 -1.19
C ASN A 322 0.15 34.33 -1.81
N SER A 323 1.33 34.93 -1.97
CA SER A 323 2.51 34.21 -2.47
C SER A 323 2.96 33.09 -1.52
N SER A 324 2.79 33.26 -0.21
CA SER A 324 3.05 32.23 0.79
C SER A 324 1.99 31.12 0.79
N LEU A 325 0.71 31.48 0.61
CA LEU A 325 -0.40 30.53 0.54
C LEU A 325 -0.33 29.69 -0.74
N LEU A 326 0.01 30.29 -1.89
CA LEU A 326 0.27 29.56 -3.13
C LEU A 326 1.42 28.57 -2.95
N ARG A 327 2.58 28.99 -2.42
CA ARG A 327 3.70 28.08 -2.13
C ARG A 327 3.34 26.95 -1.16
N LYS A 328 2.51 27.21 -0.13
CA LYS A 328 2.00 26.18 0.78
C LYS A 328 1.04 25.21 0.08
N LEU A 329 0.21 25.71 -0.83
CA LEU A 329 -0.75 24.93 -1.60
C LEU A 329 -0.04 24.04 -2.63
N ASP A 330 0.99 24.55 -3.30
CA ASP A 330 1.79 23.77 -4.24
C ASP A 330 2.69 22.76 -3.52
N ALA A 331 3.28 23.09 -2.36
CA ALA A 331 3.96 22.12 -1.51
C ALA A 331 2.99 21.00 -1.03
N ALA A 332 1.78 21.34 -0.58
CA ALA A 332 0.78 20.36 -0.19
C ALA A 332 0.29 19.49 -1.36
N ARG A 333 0.24 20.03 -2.59
CA ARG A 333 -0.03 19.27 -3.81
C ARG A 333 1.10 18.29 -4.12
N PHE A 334 2.36 18.74 -4.02
CA PHE A 334 3.54 17.90 -4.22
C PHE A 334 3.62 16.78 -3.18
N ASP A 335 3.40 17.08 -1.90
CA ASP A 335 3.37 16.09 -0.83
C ASP A 335 2.30 15.02 -1.12
N ARG A 336 1.07 15.44 -1.45
CA ARG A 336 -0.03 14.51 -1.82
C ARG A 336 0.29 13.65 -3.03
N GLU A 337 0.97 14.22 -4.03
CA GLU A 337 1.38 13.51 -5.25
C GLU A 337 2.50 12.50 -4.95
N SER A 338 3.45 12.86 -4.08
CA SER A 338 4.48 11.96 -3.60
C SER A 338 3.88 10.78 -2.81
N GLU A 339 2.93 11.05 -1.92
CA GLU A 339 2.19 10.02 -1.19
C GLU A 339 1.44 9.09 -2.16
N ARG A 340 0.72 9.66 -3.14
CA ARG A 340 0.03 8.90 -4.20
C ARG A 340 0.98 7.94 -4.90
N HIS A 341 2.14 8.40 -5.37
CA HIS A 341 3.13 7.55 -6.02
C HIS A 341 3.74 6.49 -5.07
N THR A 342 3.95 6.78 -3.78
CA THR A 342 4.40 5.74 -2.84
C THR A 342 3.35 4.66 -2.61
N TRP A 343 2.06 5.02 -2.58
CA TRP A 343 0.96 4.06 -2.46
C TRP A 343 0.76 3.25 -3.74
N GLU A 344 0.85 3.89 -4.91
CA GLU A 344 0.82 3.23 -6.22
C GLU A 344 1.98 2.24 -6.40
N SER A 345 3.19 2.61 -5.94
CA SER A 345 4.35 1.72 -5.92
C SER A 345 4.14 0.50 -5.00
N LYS A 346 3.63 0.72 -3.77
CA LYS A 346 3.27 -0.37 -2.83
C LYS A 346 2.17 -1.26 -3.40
N TYR A 347 1.17 -0.67 -4.05
CA TYR A 347 0.07 -1.40 -4.68
C TYR A 347 0.58 -2.29 -5.81
N SER A 348 1.40 -1.75 -6.73
CA SER A 348 2.02 -2.54 -7.80
C SER A 348 2.94 -3.64 -7.26
N GLN A 349 3.63 -3.41 -6.13
CA GLN A 349 4.43 -4.44 -5.45
C GLN A 349 3.54 -5.56 -4.87
N ALA A 350 2.45 -5.20 -4.18
CA ALA A 350 1.49 -6.16 -3.64
C ALA A 350 0.79 -6.97 -4.76
N GLU A 351 0.42 -6.31 -5.86
CA GLU A 351 -0.19 -6.95 -7.03
C GLU A 351 0.77 -7.97 -7.68
N ARG A 352 2.06 -7.67 -7.76
CA ARG A 352 3.09 -8.63 -8.20
C ARG A 352 3.25 -9.80 -7.23
N GLN A 353 3.22 -9.54 -5.92
CA GLN A 353 3.27 -10.61 -4.90
C GLN A 353 2.05 -11.53 -4.98
N ILE A 354 0.85 -10.98 -5.16
CA ILE A 354 -0.39 -11.76 -5.38
C ILE A 354 -0.25 -12.61 -6.65
N LYS A 355 0.20 -12.04 -7.77
CA LYS A 355 0.40 -12.79 -9.03
C LYS A 355 1.39 -13.95 -8.86
N ASN A 356 2.52 -13.72 -8.20
CA ASN A 356 3.49 -14.78 -7.89
C ASN A 356 2.88 -15.87 -7.00
N ALA A 357 2.22 -15.50 -5.89
CA ALA A 357 1.58 -16.45 -4.99
C ALA A 357 0.45 -17.23 -5.66
N THR A 358 -0.30 -16.64 -6.60
CA THR A 358 -1.30 -17.36 -7.41
C THR A 358 -0.65 -18.35 -8.38
N ALA A 359 0.50 -18.00 -8.98
CA ALA A 359 1.23 -18.91 -9.86
C ALA A 359 1.83 -20.09 -9.06
N GLU A 360 2.41 -19.84 -7.89
CA GLU A 360 2.89 -20.88 -6.97
C GLU A 360 1.75 -21.79 -6.50
N LYS A 361 0.59 -21.23 -6.14
CA LYS A 361 -0.60 -22.00 -5.77
C LYS A 361 -1.08 -22.91 -6.91
N GLU A 362 -1.05 -22.43 -8.14
CA GLU A 362 -1.49 -23.21 -9.30
C GLU A 362 -0.45 -24.27 -9.70
N GLU A 363 0.84 -23.98 -9.55
CA GLU A 363 1.89 -25.00 -9.68
C GLU A 363 1.75 -26.10 -8.63
N LEU A 364 1.50 -25.74 -7.36
CA LEU A 364 1.26 -26.69 -6.27
C LEU A 364 0.00 -27.54 -6.51
N ARG A 365 -1.08 -26.94 -7.05
CA ARG A 365 -2.28 -27.69 -7.48
C ARG A 365 -1.97 -28.68 -8.60
N SER A 366 -1.27 -28.26 -9.65
CA SER A 366 -0.86 -29.17 -10.74
C SER A 366 0.07 -30.29 -10.25
N ARG A 367 0.91 -30.02 -9.24
CA ARG A 367 1.73 -31.05 -8.57
C ARG A 367 0.88 -32.01 -7.74
N LEU A 368 -0.15 -31.52 -7.04
CA LEU A 368 -1.08 -32.34 -6.27
C LEU A 368 -1.93 -33.24 -7.17
N GLU A 369 -2.45 -32.71 -8.27
CA GLU A 369 -3.21 -33.45 -9.28
C GLU A 369 -2.38 -34.60 -9.89
N LYS A 370 -1.09 -34.36 -10.17
CA LYS A 370 -0.13 -35.39 -10.64
C LYS A 370 0.25 -36.45 -9.60
N VAL A 371 -0.26 -36.35 -8.37
CA VAL A 371 -0.01 -37.30 -7.26
C VAL A 371 -1.36 -37.81 -6.71
N ALA A 372 -2.50 -37.44 -7.31
CA ALA A 372 -3.82 -37.89 -6.88
C ALA A 372 -4.02 -39.40 -7.07
N ASP A 373 -3.33 -40.00 -8.04
CA ASP A 373 -3.27 -41.44 -8.32
C ASP A 373 -2.46 -42.25 -7.28
N TYR A 374 -1.77 -41.60 -6.34
CA TYR A 374 -0.94 -42.27 -5.33
C TYR A 374 -1.74 -43.27 -4.49
N GLU A 375 -2.99 -42.99 -4.15
CA GLU A 375 -3.82 -43.95 -3.40
C GLU A 375 -4.25 -45.14 -4.25
N ASP A 376 -4.52 -44.94 -5.55
CA ASP A 376 -4.93 -45.99 -6.46
C ASP A 376 -3.73 -46.93 -6.72
N ILE A 377 -2.57 -46.36 -7.06
CA ILE A 377 -1.29 -47.09 -7.19
C ILE A 377 -0.94 -47.82 -5.88
N ARG A 378 -1.18 -47.19 -4.72
CA ARG A 378 -0.97 -47.85 -3.42
C ARG A 378 -1.92 -49.03 -3.22
N ARG A 379 -3.21 -48.90 -3.58
CA ARG A 379 -4.20 -49.98 -3.49
C ARG A 379 -3.87 -51.12 -4.47
N GLU A 380 -3.41 -50.81 -5.67
CA GLU A 380 -2.91 -51.80 -6.65
C GLU A 380 -1.65 -52.51 -6.14
N LEU A 381 -0.67 -51.78 -5.59
CA LEU A 381 0.53 -52.37 -4.99
C LEU A 381 0.21 -53.20 -3.74
N GLU A 382 -0.76 -52.79 -2.92
CA GLU A 382 -1.23 -53.55 -1.76
C GLU A 382 -1.98 -54.82 -2.20
N MET A 383 -2.73 -54.76 -3.31
CA MET A 383 -3.35 -55.93 -3.94
C MET A 383 -2.30 -56.88 -4.52
N ILE A 384 -1.34 -56.40 -5.31
CA ILE A 384 -0.22 -57.19 -5.85
C ILE A 384 0.56 -57.82 -4.70
N LYS A 385 0.88 -57.07 -3.65
CA LYS A 385 1.53 -57.58 -2.44
C LYS A 385 0.65 -58.62 -1.73
N SER A 386 -0.66 -58.47 -1.70
CA SER A 386 -1.55 -59.49 -1.13
C SER A 386 -1.61 -60.77 -1.97
N ILE A 387 -1.37 -60.69 -3.29
CA ILE A 387 -1.32 -61.85 -4.20
C ILE A 387 0.07 -62.52 -4.15
N GLU A 388 1.15 -61.73 -4.11
CA GLU A 388 2.54 -62.20 -4.05
C GLU A 388 2.92 -62.74 -2.65
N PHE A 389 2.35 -62.17 -1.59
CA PHE A 389 2.60 -62.56 -0.19
C PHE A 389 1.39 -63.23 0.48
N SER A 390 0.37 -63.66 -0.27
CA SER A 390 -0.50 -64.76 0.15
C SER A 390 0.20 -66.05 -0.28
N PRO A 391 0.95 -66.73 0.62
CA PRO A 391 1.70 -67.92 0.25
C PRO A 391 0.70 -69.05 -0.06
N GLY A 392 1.13 -70.02 -0.86
CA GLY A 392 0.26 -71.15 -1.24
C GLY A 392 -0.31 -71.88 -0.03
N ASP A 393 -1.64 -71.97 0.00
CA ASP A 393 -2.42 -72.94 0.80
C ASP A 393 -3.05 -73.98 -0.16
N ASP A 394 -2.33 -74.27 -1.23
CA ASP A 394 -2.68 -75.20 -2.31
C ASP A 394 -1.44 -76.11 -2.54
N ASP A 395 -1.07 -76.87 -1.50
CA ASP A 395 -0.07 -77.95 -1.59
C ASP A 395 -0.29 -79.06 -0.53
N GLU A 396 -0.06 -80.28 -1.01
CA GLU A 396 0.30 -81.52 -0.29
C GLU A 396 0.06 -81.66 1.22
N ALA A 397 -1.01 -82.40 1.58
CA ALA A 397 -1.11 -83.12 2.85
C ALA A 397 -1.37 -84.62 2.61
N GLY A 398 -0.37 -85.31 2.07
CA GLY A 398 -0.40 -86.75 1.86
C GLY A 398 -0.05 -87.55 3.12
N ASP A 399 -0.91 -88.52 3.43
CA ASP A 399 -0.64 -89.76 4.17
C ASP A 399 0.06 -89.69 5.55
N PHE A 400 -0.75 -89.83 6.61
CA PHE A 400 -0.42 -90.81 7.66
C PHE A 400 -1.71 -91.37 8.27
N ALA A 401 -1.92 -92.67 8.13
CA ALA A 401 -3.09 -93.36 8.64
C ALA A 401 -2.99 -93.67 10.15
N ASP A 402 -4.14 -93.61 10.84
CA ASP A 402 -4.50 -94.68 11.77
C ASP A 402 -6.01 -94.94 11.69
N ALA A 403 -6.43 -96.19 11.94
CA ALA A 403 -7.74 -96.70 11.62
C ALA A 403 -8.48 -97.25 12.84
N THR A 404 -9.72 -96.82 13.05
CA THR A 404 -10.75 -97.67 13.65
C THR A 404 -12.14 -97.24 13.15
N SER A 405 -13.03 -98.24 13.01
CA SER A 405 -14.20 -98.20 12.13
C SER A 405 -15.52 -98.29 12.95
N PRO A 406 -16.72 -98.41 12.35
CA PRO A 406 -17.48 -97.36 11.65
C PRO A 406 -18.88 -97.14 12.28
N THR A 407 -19.68 -96.15 11.82
CA THR A 407 -21.15 -96.32 11.64
C THR A 407 -21.84 -95.18 10.87
N ASN A 408 -22.63 -95.58 9.86
CA ASN A 408 -23.72 -94.90 9.15
C ASN A 408 -24.14 -93.44 9.50
N GLY A 409 -24.25 -92.61 8.46
CA GLY A 409 -25.56 -92.01 8.14
C GLY A 409 -25.65 -90.50 7.87
N ALA A 410 -25.94 -90.16 6.60
CA ALA A 410 -26.63 -88.94 6.14
C ALA A 410 -25.98 -87.54 6.32
N ALA A 411 -25.44 -87.05 5.20
CA ALA A 411 -25.60 -85.69 4.65
C ALA A 411 -25.60 -84.44 5.57
N THR A 412 -24.59 -83.58 5.41
CA THR A 412 -24.76 -82.20 4.85
C THR A 412 -23.39 -81.56 4.54
N LYS A 413 -23.36 -80.62 3.59
CA LYS A 413 -22.14 -79.94 3.12
C LYS A 413 -21.82 -78.65 3.89
N ALA A 414 -20.53 -78.39 4.04
CA ALA A 414 -19.86 -77.08 4.02
C ALA A 414 -20.28 -75.99 5.04
N LYS A 415 -19.48 -75.83 6.11
CA LYS A 415 -19.37 -74.56 6.85
C LYS A 415 -18.05 -74.37 7.63
N GLU A 416 -16.90 -74.47 6.97
CA GLU A 416 -15.57 -74.33 7.61
C GLU A 416 -14.61 -73.32 6.93
N GLY A 417 -15.10 -72.45 6.04
CA GLY A 417 -14.27 -71.37 5.44
C GLY A 417 -14.21 -70.06 6.25
N SER A 418 -14.97 -69.95 7.35
CA SER A 418 -15.18 -68.66 8.05
C SER A 418 -14.31 -68.46 9.30
N LYS A 419 -13.74 -69.51 9.89
CA LYS A 419 -12.90 -69.40 11.09
C LYS A 419 -11.50 -68.90 10.71
N ASN A 420 -10.88 -69.55 9.72
CA ASN A 420 -9.56 -69.18 9.20
C ASN A 420 -9.57 -67.72 8.72
N SER A 421 -10.63 -67.26 8.04
CA SER A 421 -10.77 -65.85 7.62
C SER A 421 -10.80 -64.87 8.80
N LEU A 422 -11.55 -65.16 9.87
CA LEU A 422 -11.60 -64.30 11.06
C LEU A 422 -10.28 -64.32 11.83
N GLU A 423 -9.66 -65.48 12.00
CA GLU A 423 -8.38 -65.63 12.68
C GLU A 423 -7.24 -64.96 11.88
N GLN A 424 -7.23 -65.11 10.55
CA GLN A 424 -6.30 -64.42 9.65
C GLN A 424 -6.49 -62.90 9.66
N LEU A 425 -7.73 -62.41 9.74
CA LEU A 425 -8.01 -60.97 9.83
C LEU A 425 -7.66 -60.40 11.22
N LEU A 426 -7.83 -61.19 12.29
CA LEU A 426 -7.34 -60.86 13.63
C LEU A 426 -5.81 -60.88 13.71
N LEU A 427 -5.13 -61.83 13.06
CA LEU A 427 -3.68 -61.89 12.96
C LEU A 427 -3.11 -60.74 12.12
N ALA A 428 -3.73 -60.42 10.98
CA ALA A 428 -3.37 -59.27 10.16
C ALA A 428 -3.56 -57.95 10.93
N ARG A 429 -4.65 -57.81 11.69
CA ARG A 429 -4.86 -56.67 12.58
C ARG A 429 -3.87 -56.64 13.74
N ASN A 430 -3.53 -57.78 14.34
CA ASN A 430 -2.52 -57.85 15.40
C ASN A 430 -1.14 -57.44 14.88
N LYS A 431 -0.74 -57.94 13.71
CA LYS A 431 0.49 -57.56 13.01
C LYS A 431 0.53 -56.08 12.65
N LYS A 432 -0.55 -55.52 12.11
CA LYS A 432 -0.66 -54.07 11.85
C LYS A 432 -0.57 -53.24 13.13
N MET A 433 -1.24 -53.66 14.21
CA MET A 433 -1.11 -53.02 15.52
C MET A 433 0.32 -53.11 16.07
N THR A 434 1.03 -54.23 15.89
CA THR A 434 2.44 -54.31 16.30
C THR A 434 3.34 -53.43 15.45
N ASP A 435 3.12 -53.36 14.13
CA ASP A 435 3.89 -52.52 13.21
C ASP A 435 3.70 -51.03 13.58
N GLU A 436 2.45 -50.57 13.76
CA GLU A 436 2.13 -49.23 14.25
C GLU A 436 2.78 -48.92 15.62
N LEU A 437 2.77 -49.89 16.54
CA LEU A 437 3.43 -49.76 17.85
C LEU A 437 4.96 -49.71 17.73
N THR A 438 5.59 -50.39 16.76
CA THR A 438 7.03 -50.21 16.48
C THR A 438 7.33 -48.84 15.89
N ILE A 439 6.53 -48.34 14.94
CA ILE A 439 6.68 -47.01 14.35
C ILE A 439 6.56 -45.93 15.43
N LEU A 440 5.54 -46.02 16.29
CA LEU A 440 5.37 -45.10 17.43
C LEU A 440 6.50 -45.18 18.46
N ARG A 441 7.10 -46.37 18.69
CA ARG A 441 8.29 -46.51 19.54
C ARG A 441 9.54 -45.90 18.92
N VAL A 442 9.69 -45.97 17.59
CA VAL A 442 10.81 -45.36 16.86
C VAL A 442 10.65 -43.85 16.81
N SER A 443 9.47 -43.32 16.47
CA SER A 443 9.23 -41.88 16.46
C SER A 443 9.29 -41.26 17.87
N HIS A 444 8.83 -41.96 18.91
CA HIS A 444 9.04 -41.52 20.29
C HIS A 444 10.53 -41.50 20.65
N ARG A 445 11.34 -42.48 20.21
CA ARG A 445 12.80 -42.46 20.41
C ARG A 445 13.47 -41.31 19.68
N ASP A 446 13.05 -41.03 18.44
CA ASP A 446 13.59 -39.94 17.64
C ASP A 446 13.22 -38.56 18.22
N LEU A 447 11.95 -38.34 18.58
CA LEU A 447 11.50 -37.15 19.30
C LEU A 447 12.20 -36.99 20.66
N GLN A 448 12.42 -38.08 21.39
CA GLN A 448 13.17 -38.06 22.64
C GLN A 448 14.64 -37.68 22.41
N GLY A 449 15.28 -38.22 21.37
CA GLY A 449 16.64 -37.88 20.97
C GLY A 449 16.79 -36.43 20.50
N GLN A 450 15.82 -35.91 19.73
CA GLN A 450 15.76 -34.49 19.35
C GLN A 450 15.59 -33.58 20.59
N LEU A 451 14.76 -33.98 21.56
CA LEU A 451 14.58 -33.27 22.83
C LEU A 451 15.80 -33.38 23.78
N GLU A 452 16.66 -34.37 23.59
CA GLU A 452 17.91 -34.53 24.32
C GLU A 452 19.00 -33.66 23.67
N ALA A 453 19.18 -33.76 22.35
CA ALA A 453 20.06 -32.89 21.57
C ALA A 453 19.75 -31.39 21.74
N LEU A 454 18.46 -30.99 21.71
CA LEU A 454 18.08 -29.58 21.96
C LEU A 454 18.33 -29.13 23.41
N ARG A 455 18.35 -30.05 24.38
CA ARG A 455 18.75 -29.72 25.76
C ARG A 455 20.27 -29.57 25.86
N ASP A 456 21.02 -30.44 25.19
CA ASP A 456 22.48 -30.39 25.14
C ASP A 456 22.95 -29.10 24.45
N ASP A 457 22.37 -28.75 23.31
CA ASP A 457 22.63 -27.48 22.60
C ASP A 457 22.28 -26.25 23.46
N LEU A 458 21.15 -26.28 24.17
CA LEU A 458 20.77 -25.21 25.11
C LEU A 458 21.76 -25.12 26.29
N SER A 459 22.25 -26.25 26.80
CA SER A 459 23.25 -26.27 27.86
C SER A 459 24.60 -25.75 27.38
N SER A 460 25.04 -26.16 26.18
CA SER A 460 26.30 -25.74 25.56
C SER A 460 26.29 -24.25 25.24
N THR A 461 25.24 -23.74 24.58
CA THR A 461 25.09 -22.30 24.30
C THR A 461 24.96 -21.46 25.57
N LYS A 462 24.34 -21.98 26.64
CA LYS A 462 24.34 -21.33 27.95
C LYS A 462 25.73 -21.31 28.58
N GLU A 463 26.49 -22.40 28.51
CA GLU A 463 27.89 -22.42 28.96
C GLU A 463 28.76 -21.44 28.17
N GLU A 464 28.62 -21.37 26.84
CA GLU A 464 29.32 -20.41 26.00
C GLU A 464 28.94 -18.96 26.34
N LEU A 465 27.66 -18.70 26.60
CA LEU A 465 27.19 -17.40 27.08
C LEU A 465 27.81 -17.04 28.44
N GLU A 466 27.85 -17.98 29.39
CA GLU A 466 28.51 -17.76 30.69
C GLU A 466 30.03 -17.58 30.55
N LYS A 467 30.70 -18.33 29.68
CA LYS A 467 32.14 -18.18 29.38
C LYS A 467 32.42 -16.81 28.75
N SER A 468 31.56 -16.37 27.82
CA SER A 468 31.62 -15.05 27.18
C SER A 468 31.37 -13.92 28.18
N GLN A 469 30.35 -14.02 29.03
CA GLN A 469 30.08 -13.06 30.10
C GLN A 469 31.24 -12.98 31.10
N LYS A 470 31.77 -14.12 31.56
CA LYS A 470 32.95 -14.17 32.44
C LYS A 470 34.15 -13.49 31.76
N LEU A 471 34.43 -13.81 30.50
CA LEU A 471 35.50 -13.17 29.72
C LEU A 471 35.29 -11.65 29.59
N SER A 472 34.07 -11.20 29.27
CA SER A 472 33.73 -9.77 29.22
C SER A 472 33.96 -9.10 30.56
N THR A 473 33.50 -9.67 31.67
CA THR A 473 33.76 -9.10 33.01
C THR A 473 35.25 -9.10 33.36
N THR A 474 36.05 -10.09 32.95
CA THR A 474 37.51 -10.05 33.14
C THR A 474 38.16 -8.97 32.29
N LEU A 475 37.74 -8.79 31.03
CA LEU A 475 38.25 -7.74 30.15
C LEU A 475 37.84 -6.34 30.62
N GLU A 476 36.64 -6.19 31.20
CA GLU A 476 36.18 -4.95 31.83
C GLU A 476 36.99 -4.64 33.10
N ASN A 477 37.23 -5.63 33.96
CA ASN A 477 38.08 -5.46 35.14
C ASN A 477 39.55 -5.19 34.79
N ASP A 478 40.09 -5.85 33.77
CA ASP A 478 41.46 -5.59 33.28
C ASP A 478 41.57 -4.22 32.61
N LEU A 479 40.56 -3.79 31.85
CA LEU A 479 40.49 -2.42 31.32
C LEU A 479 40.36 -1.37 32.43
N LEU A 480 39.59 -1.64 33.48
CA LEU A 480 39.53 -0.78 34.66
C LEU A 480 40.90 -0.71 35.35
N ARG A 481 41.59 -1.84 35.55
CA ARG A 481 42.96 -1.85 36.12
C ARG A 481 43.96 -1.13 35.24
N VAL A 482 43.92 -1.30 33.92
CA VAL A 482 44.78 -0.58 32.97
C VAL A 482 44.43 0.92 32.93
N GLN A 483 43.16 1.29 33.08
CA GLN A 483 42.74 2.69 33.17
C GLN A 483 43.15 3.33 34.51
N GLU A 484 43.05 2.61 35.62
CA GLU A 484 43.54 3.02 36.93
C GLU A 484 45.07 3.11 36.95
N GLU A 485 45.80 2.14 36.39
CA GLU A 485 47.26 2.22 36.24
C GLU A 485 47.67 3.36 35.29
N ALA A 486 46.97 3.59 34.19
CA ALA A 486 47.24 4.72 33.30
C ALA A 486 46.93 6.08 33.95
N ALA A 487 45.89 6.17 34.78
CA ALA A 487 45.56 7.37 35.55
C ALA A 487 46.55 7.62 36.70
N ASN A 488 47.04 6.55 37.36
CA ASN A 488 47.99 6.63 38.46
C ASN A 488 49.45 6.79 38.00
N ALA A 489 49.80 6.33 36.79
CA ALA A 489 51.16 6.43 36.25
C ALA A 489 51.50 7.83 35.72
N PHE A 490 50.52 8.63 35.27
CA PHE A 490 50.76 9.96 34.71
C PHE A 490 49.67 10.99 35.08
N PRO A 491 49.89 11.82 36.11
CA PRO A 491 48.96 12.90 36.44
C PRO A 491 49.10 14.07 35.46
N SER A 492 48.15 14.16 34.53
CA SER A 492 47.64 15.37 33.85
C SER A 492 48.60 16.35 33.13
N SER A 493 48.10 16.86 32.01
CA SER A 493 48.53 18.10 31.33
C SER A 493 49.82 18.07 30.48
N ALA A 494 49.58 17.82 29.19
CA ALA A 494 50.30 18.38 28.03
C ALA A 494 51.77 18.00 27.79
N MET A 495 51.97 17.03 26.89
CA MET A 495 52.92 17.22 25.79
C MET A 495 52.28 16.91 24.44
N SER A 496 52.42 17.87 23.52
CA SER A 496 52.18 17.69 22.08
C SER A 496 53.51 17.39 21.37
N VAL A 497 53.40 17.23 20.03
CA VAL A 497 54.42 17.56 19.00
C VAL A 497 55.08 16.38 18.27
N ALA A 498 54.76 16.32 16.97
CA ALA A 498 55.52 15.82 15.81
C ALA A 498 55.95 14.35 15.69
N GLY A 499 55.79 13.81 14.48
CA GLY A 499 56.21 12.43 14.15
C GLY A 499 55.80 11.93 12.76
N THR A 500 55.86 12.75 11.71
CA THR A 500 55.60 12.30 10.33
C THR A 500 56.84 11.68 9.70
N TYR A 501 57.09 10.37 9.90
CA TYR A 501 58.08 9.62 9.12
C TYR A 501 57.62 8.21 8.72
N THR A 502 57.40 8.06 7.41
CA THR A 502 57.79 6.96 6.51
C THR A 502 57.92 5.51 7.03
N SER A 503 57.24 4.61 6.30
CA SER A 503 57.58 3.19 6.14
C SER A 503 59.03 2.97 5.66
N LYS A 504 59.75 1.97 6.21
CA LYS A 504 60.24 0.74 5.51
C LYS A 504 61.45 0.03 6.17
N TYR A 505 61.28 -1.26 6.50
CA TYR A 505 62.25 -2.40 6.36
C TYR A 505 63.59 -2.33 7.16
N PRO A 506 64.34 -3.45 7.43
CA PRO A 506 64.84 -4.47 6.47
C PRO A 506 64.95 -5.92 7.05
N HIS A 507 65.61 -6.96 6.50
CA HIS A 507 66.36 -7.27 5.25
C HIS A 507 66.00 -8.74 4.88
N SER A 508 66.03 -9.18 3.61
CA SER A 508 67.27 -9.60 2.92
C SER A 508 67.01 -9.77 1.42
N SER A 509 68.05 -9.56 0.60
CA SER A 509 67.98 -9.62 -0.87
C SER A 509 69.20 -10.32 -1.49
N ARG A 510 68.94 -11.10 -2.56
CA ARG A 510 69.81 -11.65 -3.64
C ARG A 510 69.04 -12.86 -4.23
N ARG A 511 68.91 -13.16 -5.53
CA ARG A 511 69.53 -12.69 -6.81
C ARG A 511 68.63 -13.23 -7.96
N GLY A 512 68.40 -12.61 -9.13
CA GLY A 512 68.73 -11.27 -9.63
C GLY A 512 68.73 -11.18 -11.18
N GLY A 513 67.64 -10.71 -11.80
CA GLY A 513 67.40 -10.64 -13.27
C GLY A 513 66.15 -11.43 -13.72
N ALA A 514 65.51 -11.20 -14.88
CA ALA A 514 65.57 -10.08 -15.84
C ALA A 514 64.35 -10.16 -16.82
N VAL A 515 63.94 -9.02 -17.39
CA VAL A 515 63.11 -8.78 -18.62
C VAL A 515 61.82 -9.59 -18.94
N SER A 516 60.96 -8.94 -19.74
CA SER A 516 59.68 -9.44 -20.30
C SER A 516 59.88 -10.05 -21.71
N PRO A 517 58.84 -10.21 -22.56
CA PRO A 517 58.13 -11.48 -22.78
C PRO A 517 58.31 -12.08 -24.20
N THR A 518 57.60 -13.19 -24.46
CA THR A 518 57.26 -13.82 -25.78
C THR A 518 58.08 -15.07 -26.17
N SER A 519 57.38 -16.07 -26.76
CA SER A 519 57.89 -17.27 -27.48
C SER A 519 58.77 -18.25 -26.67
N SER A 520 58.29 -19.42 -26.23
CA SER A 520 57.96 -20.66 -26.98
C SER A 520 59.13 -21.67 -27.08
N ILE A 521 58.80 -22.97 -27.16
CA ILE A 521 59.67 -24.13 -27.44
C ILE A 521 60.29 -24.82 -26.21
N ILE A 522 59.58 -25.88 -25.76
CA ILE A 522 59.98 -27.20 -25.20
C ILE A 522 58.79 -27.66 -24.34
N SER A 523 58.06 -28.74 -24.64
CA SER A 523 58.22 -29.77 -25.66
C SER A 523 56.90 -30.05 -26.36
N GLY A 524 56.92 -30.20 -27.68
CA GLY A 524 55.80 -30.69 -28.47
C GLY A 524 56.24 -31.87 -29.32
N PHE A 525 55.51 -32.99 -29.20
CA PHE A 525 55.38 -34.08 -30.17
C PHE A 525 54.12 -34.84 -29.73
N ASP A 526 52.94 -34.44 -30.19
CA ASP A 526 52.36 -34.78 -31.50
C ASP A 526 52.17 -36.29 -31.69
N GLN A 527 50.91 -36.75 -31.60
CA GLN A 527 50.27 -37.41 -32.74
C GLN A 527 48.73 -37.38 -32.58
N SER A 528 48.06 -36.62 -33.44
CA SER A 528 46.62 -36.72 -33.65
C SER A 528 46.26 -37.98 -34.48
N ALA A 529 45.90 -39.11 -33.84
CA ALA A 529 45.29 -40.26 -34.53
C ALA A 529 44.66 -41.35 -33.62
N ALA A 530 43.68 -41.07 -32.76
CA ALA A 530 42.77 -42.10 -32.20
C ALA A 530 41.59 -41.52 -31.37
N SER A 531 40.44 -41.23 -32.00
CA SER A 531 39.12 -41.34 -31.33
C SER A 531 37.94 -41.43 -32.30
N ALA A 532 38.16 -41.92 -33.52
CA ALA A 532 37.08 -42.45 -34.34
C ALA A 532 36.83 -43.90 -33.90
N ASN A 533 36.21 -44.12 -32.73
CA ASN A 533 35.87 -45.47 -32.23
C ASN A 533 34.68 -45.53 -31.24
N THR A 534 33.77 -44.55 -31.27
CA THR A 534 32.48 -44.62 -30.53
C THR A 534 31.35 -45.26 -31.36
N MET A 535 31.69 -45.90 -32.48
CA MET A 535 30.76 -46.58 -33.40
C MET A 535 31.08 -48.08 -33.59
N ASP A 536 31.99 -48.63 -32.78
CA ASP A 536 32.31 -50.07 -32.76
C ASP A 536 31.87 -50.75 -31.44
N SER A 537 31.72 -49.98 -30.35
CA SER A 537 31.18 -50.44 -29.05
C SER A 537 29.66 -50.71 -29.03
N ILE A 538 29.00 -50.65 -30.20
CA ILE A 538 27.57 -51.01 -30.39
C ILE A 538 27.44 -52.24 -31.32
N ARG A 539 28.54 -52.73 -31.92
CA ARG A 539 28.53 -53.84 -32.90
C ARG A 539 28.91 -55.20 -32.29
N ALA A 540 29.60 -55.23 -31.16
CA ALA A 540 29.89 -56.45 -30.41
C ALA A 540 28.69 -56.84 -29.54
N GLY A 541 27.80 -57.69 -30.06
CA GLY A 541 26.67 -58.22 -29.31
C GLY A 541 27.08 -59.34 -28.36
N GLU A 542 27.17 -59.05 -27.06
CA GLU A 542 27.18 -60.05 -26.00
C GLU A 542 26.48 -59.49 -24.75
N ALA A 543 25.63 -60.30 -24.11
CA ALA A 543 24.69 -59.83 -23.11
C ALA A 543 25.01 -60.40 -21.71
N VAL A 544 25.51 -59.55 -20.80
CA VAL A 544 25.58 -59.86 -19.36
C VAL A 544 25.28 -58.62 -18.48
N GLY A 545 24.24 -58.77 -17.66
CA GLY A 545 24.11 -58.26 -16.28
C GLY A 545 24.70 -56.91 -15.83
N GLY A 546 23.81 -55.97 -15.51
CA GLY A 546 23.84 -55.21 -14.25
C GLY A 546 25.02 -54.29 -13.94
N GLY A 547 24.83 -52.97 -14.11
CA GLY A 547 25.53 -51.95 -13.32
C GLY A 547 26.17 -50.77 -14.07
N SER A 548 26.36 -50.85 -15.39
CA SER A 548 27.16 -49.85 -16.14
C SER A 548 26.40 -48.60 -16.63
N GLY A 549 25.06 -48.57 -16.55
CA GLY A 549 24.25 -47.46 -17.10
C GLY A 549 24.30 -46.14 -16.32
N LEU A 550 24.70 -46.16 -15.04
CA LEU A 550 24.68 -44.98 -14.18
C LEU A 550 25.86 -44.03 -14.45
N LEU A 551 27.06 -44.56 -14.65
CA LEU A 551 28.29 -43.77 -14.78
C LEU A 551 28.28 -42.84 -16.02
N PRO A 552 27.84 -43.29 -17.23
CA PRO A 552 27.70 -42.41 -18.39
C PRO A 552 26.65 -41.30 -18.17
N MET A 553 25.57 -41.60 -17.46
CA MET A 553 24.54 -40.61 -17.12
C MET A 553 25.07 -39.56 -16.13
N ILE A 554 25.78 -39.98 -15.07
CA ILE A 554 26.44 -39.07 -14.13
C ILE A 554 27.51 -38.23 -14.84
N GLN A 555 28.29 -38.82 -15.75
CA GLN A 555 29.28 -38.08 -16.53
C GLN A 555 28.60 -37.03 -17.43
N ALA A 556 27.52 -37.39 -18.13
CA ALA A 556 26.74 -36.45 -18.94
C ALA A 556 26.06 -35.34 -18.09
N GLN A 557 25.59 -35.66 -16.88
CA GLN A 557 25.07 -34.66 -15.94
C GLN A 557 26.18 -33.72 -15.46
N ARG A 558 27.33 -34.26 -15.02
CA ARG A 558 28.51 -33.48 -14.62
C ARG A 558 28.96 -32.55 -15.73
N ASP A 559 29.01 -33.02 -16.97
CA ASP A 559 29.47 -32.21 -18.11
C ASP A 559 28.44 -31.15 -18.51
N ARG A 560 27.13 -31.41 -18.34
CA ARG A 560 26.06 -30.38 -18.41
C ARG A 560 26.18 -29.34 -17.30
N PHE A 561 26.44 -29.75 -16.05
CA PHE A 561 26.66 -28.82 -14.93
C PHE A 561 27.92 -27.98 -15.14
N LYS A 562 29.01 -28.58 -15.62
CA LYS A 562 30.26 -27.87 -15.95
C LYS A 562 30.04 -26.86 -17.07
N LYS A 563 29.29 -27.21 -18.11
CA LYS A 563 28.89 -26.29 -19.18
C LYS A 563 28.03 -25.13 -18.63
N LYS A 564 26.97 -25.43 -17.86
CA LYS A 564 26.11 -24.41 -17.24
C LYS A 564 26.89 -23.49 -16.29
N ASN A 565 27.86 -24.03 -15.56
CA ASN A 565 28.70 -23.21 -14.67
C ASN A 565 29.64 -22.28 -15.46
N ALA A 566 30.21 -22.75 -16.56
CA ALA A 566 30.99 -21.89 -17.47
C ALA A 566 30.12 -20.81 -18.14
N GLU A 567 28.89 -21.15 -18.55
CA GLU A 567 27.92 -20.18 -19.09
C GLU A 567 27.54 -19.12 -18.03
N LEU A 568 27.28 -19.53 -16.78
CA LEU A 568 27.01 -18.62 -15.67
C LEU A 568 28.22 -17.75 -15.29
N GLU A 569 29.43 -18.29 -15.32
CA GLU A 569 30.67 -17.52 -15.13
C GLU A 569 30.87 -16.49 -16.26
N GLU A 570 30.54 -16.84 -17.51
CA GLU A 570 30.59 -15.93 -18.64
C GLU A 570 29.52 -14.82 -18.52
N GLU A 571 28.27 -15.15 -18.19
CA GLU A 571 27.19 -14.18 -17.92
C GLU A 571 27.53 -13.25 -16.75
N LEU A 572 28.07 -13.79 -15.66
CA LEU A 572 28.55 -13.03 -14.51
C LEU A 572 29.68 -12.08 -14.92
N SER A 573 30.63 -12.53 -15.74
CA SER A 573 31.71 -11.67 -16.27
C SER A 573 31.17 -10.55 -17.16
N LYS A 574 30.17 -10.83 -18.00
CA LYS A 574 29.48 -9.84 -18.84
C LYS A 574 28.74 -8.82 -17.99
N LEU A 575 28.03 -9.25 -16.94
CA LEU A 575 27.34 -8.38 -15.99
C LEU A 575 28.32 -7.49 -15.20
N TYR A 576 29.47 -8.00 -14.77
CA TYR A 576 30.52 -7.16 -14.18
C TYR A 576 31.08 -6.16 -15.19
N GLY A 577 31.20 -6.54 -16.47
CA GLY A 577 31.56 -5.65 -17.58
C GLY A 577 30.55 -4.51 -17.79
N THR A 578 29.26 -4.82 -17.90
CA THR A 578 28.21 -3.81 -18.08
C THR A 578 28.07 -2.90 -16.85
N VAL A 579 28.11 -3.44 -15.63
CA VAL A 579 28.12 -2.64 -14.39
C VAL A 579 29.33 -1.73 -14.32
N LYS A 580 30.51 -2.17 -14.79
CA LYS A 580 31.71 -1.30 -14.87
C LYS A 580 31.54 -0.19 -15.91
N SER A 581 31.01 -0.51 -17.08
CA SER A 581 30.71 0.47 -18.14
C SER A 581 29.71 1.53 -17.67
N LEU A 582 28.57 1.09 -17.12
CA LEU A 582 27.53 1.97 -16.57
C LEU A 582 28.06 2.85 -15.42
N ARG A 583 28.95 2.33 -14.57
CA ARG A 583 29.61 3.14 -13.53
C ARG A 583 30.54 4.20 -14.11
N GLN A 584 31.25 3.90 -15.21
CA GLN A 584 32.10 4.87 -15.90
C GLN A 584 31.25 5.93 -16.62
N GLU A 585 30.17 5.54 -17.26
CA GLU A 585 29.21 6.42 -17.92
C GLU A 585 28.49 7.34 -16.92
N VAL A 586 28.02 6.82 -15.78
CA VAL A 586 27.46 7.63 -14.70
C VAL A 586 28.50 8.61 -14.15
N ALA A 587 29.76 8.22 -14.03
CA ALA A 587 30.83 9.12 -13.59
C ALA A 587 31.16 10.21 -14.61
N SER A 588 31.16 9.92 -15.92
CA SER A 588 31.31 10.94 -16.96
C SER A 588 30.10 11.89 -17.01
N LEU A 589 28.88 11.35 -17.00
CA LEU A 589 27.64 12.15 -16.98
C LEU A 589 27.57 13.04 -15.73
N GLN A 590 28.01 12.57 -14.56
CA GLN A 590 28.10 13.40 -13.36
C GLN A 590 29.11 14.55 -13.50
N LYS A 591 30.27 14.29 -14.10
CA LYS A 591 31.29 15.31 -14.38
C LYS A 591 30.79 16.33 -15.42
N ASP A 592 30.13 15.86 -16.47
CA ASP A 592 29.63 16.70 -17.55
C ASP A 592 28.45 17.56 -17.07
N ASN A 593 27.51 16.98 -16.29
CA ASN A 593 26.43 17.71 -15.63
C ASN A 593 26.96 18.77 -14.65
N LEU A 594 28.01 18.45 -13.88
CA LEU A 594 28.69 19.45 -13.06
C LEU A 594 29.24 20.58 -13.94
N SER A 595 29.99 20.26 -15.00
CA SER A 595 30.57 21.26 -15.92
C SER A 595 29.53 22.14 -16.62
N LEU A 596 28.34 21.58 -16.92
CA LEU A 596 27.21 22.32 -17.46
C LEU A 596 26.61 23.25 -16.39
N TYR A 597 26.48 22.80 -15.14
CA TYR A 597 26.09 23.66 -14.03
C TYR A 597 27.09 24.81 -13.81
N GLU A 598 28.42 24.55 -13.89
CA GLU A 598 29.43 25.62 -13.84
C GLU A 598 29.20 26.64 -14.95
N LYS A 599 29.11 26.18 -16.21
CA LYS A 599 28.88 27.04 -17.39
C LYS A 599 27.58 27.85 -17.27
N THR A 600 26.48 27.22 -16.87
CA THR A 600 25.20 27.91 -16.67
C THR A 600 25.29 28.94 -15.56
N ARG A 601 26.00 28.65 -14.47
CA ARG A 601 26.26 29.62 -13.40
C ARG A 601 27.10 30.78 -13.90
N TYR A 602 28.22 30.52 -14.60
CA TYR A 602 29.07 31.55 -15.22
C TYR A 602 28.28 32.44 -16.19
N VAL A 603 27.48 31.86 -17.09
CA VAL A 603 26.60 32.61 -18.01
C VAL A 603 25.57 33.42 -17.22
N SER A 604 24.93 32.87 -16.19
CA SER A 604 23.97 33.62 -15.36
C SER A 604 24.60 34.80 -14.62
N THR A 605 25.85 34.67 -14.17
CA THR A 605 26.61 35.77 -13.56
C THR A 605 27.11 36.80 -14.57
N TYR A 606 27.35 36.39 -15.83
CA TYR A 606 27.77 37.29 -16.90
C TYR A 606 26.58 38.04 -17.54
N ASN A 607 25.39 37.43 -17.55
CA ASN A 607 24.13 38.09 -17.93
C ASN A 607 23.68 39.14 -16.91
N ARG A 608 24.24 39.15 -15.68
CA ARG A 608 24.22 40.33 -14.82
C ARG A 608 25.32 41.31 -15.27
N GLY A 609 25.02 42.06 -16.33
CA GLY A 609 25.94 43.04 -16.91
C GLY A 609 26.35 44.18 -15.94
N PRO A 610 27.48 44.86 -16.22
CA PRO A 610 28.09 45.83 -15.31
C PRO A 610 27.37 47.17 -15.30
N GLY A 611 26.33 47.30 -14.46
CA GLY A 611 25.61 48.56 -14.25
C GLY A 611 25.10 48.82 -12.82
N GLY A 612 25.24 47.85 -11.90
CA GLY A 612 24.70 47.93 -10.54
C GLY A 612 25.79 47.91 -9.47
N SER A 613 26.49 49.02 -9.24
CA SER A 613 27.36 49.20 -8.06
C SER A 613 27.61 50.66 -7.72
N SER A 614 26.84 51.16 -6.75
CA SER A 614 27.18 52.32 -5.93
C SER A 614 26.70 52.13 -4.48
N SER A 615 27.61 51.57 -3.68
CA SER A 615 27.87 51.93 -2.27
C SER A 615 26.80 51.76 -1.17
N ALA A 616 27.11 50.81 -0.29
CA ALA A 616 27.18 50.99 1.17
C ALA A 616 25.90 51.15 2.02
N SER A 617 25.51 50.05 2.69
CA SER A 617 25.07 50.09 4.09
C SER A 617 25.40 48.75 4.79
N ALA A 618 26.30 48.78 5.77
CA ALA A 618 26.89 47.58 6.39
C ALA A 618 26.05 46.98 7.55
N TYR A 619 24.76 47.34 7.66
CA TYR A 619 23.88 46.94 8.76
C TYR A 619 22.46 46.59 8.27
N ALA A 620 22.33 45.45 7.57
CA ALA A 620 21.02 44.89 7.22
C ALA A 620 21.05 43.35 7.32
N ASN A 621 20.53 42.81 8.43
CA ASN A 621 20.51 41.38 8.70
C ASN A 621 19.34 40.68 7.97
N LYS A 622 19.41 40.60 6.63
CA LYS A 622 18.46 39.86 5.77
C LYS A 622 19.19 39.20 4.58
N PRO A 623 19.13 37.86 4.43
CA PRO A 623 19.71 37.19 3.26
C PRO A 623 18.78 37.32 2.04
N ASN A 624 19.05 38.27 1.15
CA ASN A 624 18.35 38.39 -0.12
C ASN A 624 18.89 37.35 -1.14
N THR A 625 18.23 36.19 -1.20
CA THR A 625 18.58 35.11 -2.14
C THR A 625 17.93 35.32 -3.51
N SER A 626 18.45 36.27 -4.30
CA SER A 626 18.10 36.42 -5.72
C SER A 626 19.11 35.72 -6.66
N SER A 627 19.58 34.55 -6.26
CA SER A 627 19.99 33.51 -7.20
C SER A 627 18.73 32.96 -7.89
N VAL A 628 18.78 32.79 -9.21
CA VAL A 628 17.69 32.16 -9.96
C VAL A 628 17.71 30.66 -9.65
N HIS A 629 17.04 30.26 -8.58
CA HIS A 629 16.66 28.87 -8.38
C HIS A 629 15.51 28.57 -9.33
N ALA A 630 15.79 27.80 -10.38
CA ALA A 630 14.75 27.13 -11.15
C ALA A 630 13.92 26.27 -10.17
N GLY A 631 12.59 26.34 -10.27
CA GLY A 631 11.67 25.83 -9.25
C GLY A 631 11.89 24.36 -8.91
N ALA A 632 11.68 24.02 -7.63
CA ALA A 632 11.86 22.67 -7.09
C ALA A 632 10.84 21.65 -7.65
N ASP A 633 9.83 22.11 -8.39
CA ASP A 633 8.67 21.34 -8.85
C ASP A 633 8.90 20.56 -10.16
N THR A 634 10.16 20.43 -10.59
CA THR A 634 10.57 19.37 -11.52
C THR A 634 11.47 18.37 -10.78
N PRO A 635 11.47 17.06 -11.12
CA PRO A 635 12.35 16.09 -10.47
C PRO A 635 13.85 16.37 -10.65
N SER A 636 14.20 17.34 -11.51
CA SER A 636 15.51 17.98 -11.63
C SER A 636 15.88 18.95 -10.49
N GLY A 637 14.99 19.38 -9.61
CA GLY A 637 15.33 20.24 -8.46
C GLY A 637 16.31 19.55 -7.51
N LEU A 638 16.05 18.27 -7.19
CA LEU A 638 16.94 17.41 -6.40
C LEU A 638 18.27 17.09 -7.09
N SER A 639 18.36 17.20 -8.43
CA SER A 639 19.64 17.06 -9.13
C SER A 639 20.37 18.41 -9.20
N LEU A 640 19.67 19.52 -9.41
CA LEU A 640 20.23 20.87 -9.38
C LEU A 640 20.84 21.20 -8.01
N ASP A 641 20.11 20.98 -6.90
CA ASP A 641 20.64 21.19 -5.54
C ASP A 641 21.79 20.23 -5.21
N ARG A 642 21.78 19.01 -5.76
CA ARG A 642 22.88 18.05 -5.63
C ARG A 642 24.13 18.50 -6.39
N TYR A 643 23.98 19.00 -7.61
CA TYR A 643 25.10 19.54 -8.39
C TYR A 643 25.57 20.89 -7.85
N GLN A 644 24.67 21.73 -7.32
CA GLN A 644 25.01 22.96 -6.61
C GLN A 644 25.81 22.67 -5.35
N SER A 645 25.35 21.78 -4.48
CA SER A 645 26.07 21.41 -3.25
C SER A 645 27.38 20.66 -3.53
N ALA A 646 27.44 19.84 -4.58
CA ALA A 646 28.69 19.22 -5.04
C ALA A 646 29.70 20.26 -5.57
N TYR A 647 29.23 21.21 -6.39
CA TYR A 647 30.03 22.32 -6.91
C TYR A 647 30.52 23.24 -5.78
N GLU A 648 29.65 23.64 -4.85
CA GLU A 648 30.01 24.48 -3.71
C GLU A 648 30.94 23.75 -2.72
N ALA A 649 30.81 22.43 -2.57
CA ALA A 649 31.77 21.62 -1.81
C ALA A 649 33.14 21.47 -2.51
N GLN A 650 33.17 21.48 -3.84
CA GLN A 650 34.39 21.43 -4.65
C GLN A 650 35.12 22.79 -4.72
N ILE A 651 34.37 23.90 -4.71
CA ILE A 651 34.91 25.27 -4.76
C ILE A 651 35.22 25.86 -3.38
N SER A 652 34.53 25.44 -2.31
CA SER A 652 34.77 25.97 -0.97
C SER A 652 35.88 25.20 -0.23
N PRO A 653 37.10 25.77 -0.07
CA PRO A 653 38.14 25.14 0.73
C PRO A 653 37.71 24.96 2.20
N PHE A 654 36.79 25.81 2.68
CA PHE A 654 36.23 25.72 4.03
C PHE A 654 35.15 24.64 4.19
N ALA A 655 34.41 24.28 3.14
CA ALA A 655 33.50 23.12 3.18
C ALA A 655 34.31 21.81 3.23
N ALA A 656 35.36 21.69 2.41
CA ALA A 656 36.32 20.60 2.50
C ALA A 656 37.01 20.55 3.88
N PHE A 657 37.32 21.71 4.47
CA PHE A 657 37.86 21.80 5.84
C PHE A 657 36.86 21.34 6.91
N ARG A 658 35.62 21.88 6.95
CA ARG A 658 34.58 21.44 7.89
C ARG A 658 34.23 19.96 7.72
N GLY A 659 34.25 19.42 6.51
CA GLY A 659 34.08 17.99 6.25
C GLY A 659 35.21 17.16 6.87
N ARG A 660 36.46 17.60 6.72
CA ARG A 660 37.64 16.96 7.35
C ARG A 660 37.68 17.15 8.87
N GLU A 661 37.15 18.26 9.37
CA GLU A 661 37.11 18.61 10.79
C GLU A 661 35.99 17.87 11.53
N SER A 662 34.78 17.80 10.97
CA SER A 662 33.69 16.94 11.47
C SER A 662 34.05 15.46 11.38
N ALA A 663 34.73 15.01 10.32
CA ALA A 663 35.29 13.67 10.25
C ALA A 663 36.41 13.43 11.29
N ARG A 664 37.19 14.46 11.66
CA ARG A 664 38.14 14.41 12.79
C ARG A 664 37.43 14.39 14.14
N ALA A 665 36.35 15.15 14.33
CA ALA A 665 35.54 15.15 15.54
C ALA A 665 34.88 13.78 15.74
N TYR A 666 34.27 13.23 14.70
CA TYR A 666 33.72 11.86 14.71
C TYR A 666 34.80 10.81 15.01
N LYS A 667 36.02 10.98 14.48
CA LYS A 667 37.18 10.13 14.83
C LYS A 667 37.75 10.36 16.24
N ARG A 668 37.43 11.48 16.91
CA ARG A 668 37.81 11.78 18.29
C ARG A 668 36.80 11.31 19.33
N MET A 669 35.52 11.18 18.95
CA MET A 669 34.50 10.53 19.78
C MET A 669 34.87 9.07 20.05
N SER A 670 34.66 8.61 21.28
CA SER A 670 34.79 7.22 21.70
C SER A 670 33.74 6.32 21.04
N LEU A 671 33.92 4.99 21.09
CA LEU A 671 32.94 4.05 20.53
C LEU A 671 31.52 4.18 21.12
N PRO A 672 31.30 4.27 22.45
CA PRO A 672 29.96 4.49 22.99
C PRO A 672 29.40 5.86 22.59
N GLU A 673 30.21 6.92 22.57
CA GLU A 673 29.76 8.24 22.09
C GLU A 673 29.37 8.21 20.60
N ARG A 674 30.05 7.43 19.74
CA ARG A 674 29.64 7.26 18.33
C ARG A 674 28.32 6.50 18.19
N ILE A 675 28.07 5.52 19.06
CA ILE A 675 26.79 4.80 19.10
C ILE A 675 25.68 5.76 19.58
N VAL A 676 25.91 6.50 20.65
CA VAL A 676 24.96 7.52 21.14
C VAL A 676 24.75 8.63 20.11
N PHE A 677 25.79 9.12 19.45
CA PHE A 677 25.71 10.14 18.40
C PHE A 677 24.99 9.63 17.14
N SER A 678 25.19 8.38 16.73
CA SER A 678 24.44 7.80 15.62
C SER A 678 22.97 7.58 15.98
N LEU A 679 22.69 7.07 17.18
CA LEU A 679 21.34 6.82 17.67
C LEU A 679 20.55 8.12 17.87
N THR A 680 21.15 9.14 18.52
CA THR A 680 20.54 10.47 18.65
C THR A 680 20.34 11.14 17.30
N ARG A 681 21.30 11.04 16.36
CA ARG A 681 21.12 11.57 15.00
C ARG A 681 19.96 10.88 14.27
N ILE A 682 19.77 9.57 14.43
CA ILE A 682 18.63 8.83 13.86
C ILE A 682 17.31 9.25 14.52
N ILE A 683 17.28 9.35 15.87
CA ILE A 683 16.09 9.73 16.63
C ILE A 683 15.65 11.17 16.34
N LEU A 684 16.58 12.12 16.21
CA LEU A 684 16.30 13.53 15.94
C LEU A 684 16.10 13.86 14.45
N ALA A 685 16.53 12.99 13.52
CA ALA A 685 16.38 13.25 12.07
C ALA A 685 14.92 13.19 11.59
N ASN A 686 14.05 12.41 12.23
CA ASN A 686 12.66 12.25 11.81
C ASN A 686 11.67 12.79 12.86
N ARG A 687 10.59 13.43 12.40
CA ARG A 687 9.56 14.04 13.26
C ARG A 687 8.80 12.97 14.06
N THR A 688 8.60 11.79 13.49
CA THR A 688 7.92 10.66 14.13
C THR A 688 8.78 9.98 15.19
N SER A 689 10.08 9.75 14.94
CA SER A 689 11.00 9.18 15.92
C SER A 689 11.21 10.09 17.13
N ARG A 690 11.23 11.42 16.93
CA ARG A 690 11.27 12.39 18.02
C ARG A 690 10.04 12.29 18.94
N ASN A 691 8.85 12.16 18.36
CA ASN A 691 7.60 12.01 19.12
C ASN A 691 7.53 10.66 19.84
N LEU A 692 7.96 9.56 19.20
CA LEU A 692 8.05 8.24 19.82
C LEU A 692 9.05 8.20 20.98
N PHE A 693 10.22 8.83 20.84
CA PHE A 693 11.20 8.93 21.92
C PHE A 693 10.67 9.75 23.11
N ALA A 694 9.97 10.86 22.85
CA ALA A 694 9.30 11.63 23.91
C ALA A 694 8.23 10.79 24.64
N GLY A 695 7.40 10.06 23.89
CA GLY A 695 6.41 9.13 24.46
C GLY A 695 7.04 8.00 25.29
N TYR A 696 8.15 7.42 24.82
CA TYR A 696 8.92 6.42 25.54
C TYR A 696 9.49 6.97 26.87
N CYS A 697 10.08 8.17 26.84
CA CYS A 697 10.56 8.83 28.05
C CYS A 697 9.42 9.08 29.07
N VAL A 698 8.25 9.54 28.63
CA VAL A 698 7.08 9.73 29.50
C VAL A 698 6.60 8.39 30.07
N ALA A 699 6.48 7.35 29.24
CA ALA A 699 6.08 6.01 29.69
C ALA A 699 7.05 5.42 30.73
N LEU A 700 8.35 5.66 30.57
CA LEU A 700 9.38 5.24 31.53
C LEU A 700 9.22 5.98 32.87
N HIS A 701 8.96 7.30 32.85
CA HIS A 701 8.68 8.06 34.07
C HIS A 701 7.38 7.60 34.77
N VAL A 702 6.33 7.29 34.01
CA VAL A 702 5.09 6.70 34.55
C VAL A 702 5.35 5.32 35.16
N LEU A 703 6.16 4.48 34.53
CA LEU A 703 6.53 3.15 35.05
C LEU A 703 7.33 3.26 36.36
N ILE A 704 8.31 4.16 36.43
CA ILE A 704 9.05 4.43 37.67
C ILE A 704 8.11 4.97 38.76
N PHE A 705 7.21 5.89 38.42
CA PHE A 705 6.22 6.42 39.37
C PHE A 705 5.29 5.32 39.90
N VAL A 706 4.81 4.41 39.04
CA VAL A 706 4.01 3.25 39.45
C VAL A 706 4.81 2.27 40.30
N MET A 707 6.08 2.00 40.00
CA MET A 707 6.94 1.18 40.85
C MET A 707 7.19 1.80 42.22
N LEU A 708 7.49 3.10 42.28
CA LEU A 708 7.66 3.82 43.56
C LEU A 708 6.35 3.88 44.35
N TYR A 709 5.21 4.05 43.67
CA TYR A 709 3.89 4.02 44.31
C TYR A 709 3.55 2.64 44.88
N MET A 710 3.80 1.55 44.12
CA MET A 710 3.61 0.18 44.59
C MET A 710 4.59 -0.19 45.72
N MET A 711 5.85 0.25 45.65
CA MET A 711 6.81 0.02 46.72
C MET A 711 6.40 0.76 48.00
N SER A 712 5.98 2.02 47.86
CA SER A 712 5.44 2.85 48.96
C SER A 712 4.16 2.24 49.57
N SER A 713 3.20 1.78 48.77
CA SER A 713 1.98 1.15 49.31
C SER A 713 2.29 -0.16 50.04
N MET A 714 3.19 -1.00 49.51
CA MET A 714 3.65 -2.23 50.20
C MET A 714 4.44 -1.94 51.48
N GLU A 715 5.16 -0.82 51.54
CA GLU A 715 5.90 -0.39 52.73
C GLU A 715 4.95 0.19 53.79
N ILE A 716 3.92 0.94 53.37
CA ILE A 716 2.82 1.40 54.23
C ILE A 716 2.01 0.22 54.79
N GLU A 717 1.72 -0.82 54.01
CA GLU A 717 1.06 -2.04 54.50
C GLU A 717 1.93 -2.81 55.51
N LYS A 718 3.25 -2.88 55.30
CA LYS A 718 4.17 -3.47 56.28
C LYS A 718 4.23 -2.67 57.56
N HIS A 719 4.26 -1.33 57.49
CA HIS A 719 4.26 -0.46 58.67
C HIS A 719 2.90 -0.41 59.37
N SER A 720 1.77 -0.53 58.66
CA SER A 720 0.44 -0.63 59.28
C SER A 720 0.27 -1.98 60.01
N ALA A 721 0.68 -3.09 59.40
CA ALA A 721 0.69 -4.41 60.05
C ALA A 721 1.64 -4.44 61.27
N ALA A 722 2.84 -3.86 61.15
CA ALA A 722 3.79 -3.77 62.26
C ALA A 722 3.31 -2.88 63.40
N SER A 723 2.63 -1.76 63.12
CA SER A 723 2.06 -0.89 64.16
C SER A 723 0.86 -1.51 64.88
N LEU A 724 0.01 -2.27 64.18
CA LEU A 724 -1.03 -3.11 64.83
C LEU A 724 -0.40 -4.17 65.76
N GLY A 725 0.67 -4.83 65.30
CA GLY A 725 1.41 -5.80 66.12
C GLY A 725 2.09 -5.17 67.34
N ALA A 726 2.69 -3.98 67.18
CA ALA A 726 3.32 -3.24 68.27
C ALA A 726 2.31 -2.76 69.32
N ALA A 727 1.11 -2.33 68.90
CA ALA A 727 0.03 -1.96 69.82
C ALA A 727 -0.45 -3.16 70.65
N ALA A 728 -0.57 -4.34 70.05
CA ALA A 728 -0.91 -5.57 70.75
C ALA A 728 0.19 -6.03 71.73
N ALA A 729 1.47 -5.87 71.35
CA ALA A 729 2.60 -6.23 72.22
C ALA A 729 2.79 -5.26 73.40
N ALA A 730 2.58 -3.95 73.20
CA ALA A 730 2.71 -2.94 74.25
C ALA A 730 1.66 -3.12 75.38
N ALA A 731 0.47 -3.65 75.05
CA ALA A 731 -0.55 -4.00 76.05
C ALA A 731 -0.15 -5.19 76.96
N MET A 732 0.83 -6.00 76.57
CA MET A 732 1.22 -7.24 77.26
C MET A 732 2.53 -7.13 78.07
N ALA A 733 3.28 -6.02 77.94
CA ALA A 733 4.63 -5.88 78.49
C ALA A 733 4.76 -4.87 79.67
N GLY A 734 3.64 -4.48 80.29
CA GLY A 734 3.62 -3.53 81.41
C GLY A 734 3.81 -4.18 82.79
N GLY A 735 4.96 -4.79 83.08
CA GLY A 735 5.20 -5.42 84.40
C GLY A 735 6.67 -5.63 84.81
N GLY A 736 7.10 -4.92 85.87
CA GLY A 736 8.42 -5.07 86.55
C GLY A 736 9.57 -4.35 85.83
N SER A 737 10.34 -3.41 86.39
CA SER A 737 11.00 -3.29 87.70
C SER A 737 11.95 -4.49 88.02
N GLY A 738 13.22 -4.29 88.39
CA GLY A 738 14.04 -3.08 88.47
C GLY A 738 15.31 -3.29 89.31
N GLY A 739 16.38 -2.51 89.07
CA GLY A 739 17.60 -2.43 89.91
C GLY A 739 18.60 -3.61 89.82
N GLY A 740 19.91 -3.42 90.01
CA GLY A 740 20.65 -2.15 90.11
C GLY A 740 22.12 -2.30 90.59
N GLY A 741 22.99 -1.42 90.09
CA GLY A 741 24.30 -1.03 90.67
C GLY A 741 25.55 -1.87 90.33
N SER A 742 26.78 -1.34 90.41
CA SER A 742 27.24 0.07 90.39
C SER A 742 28.78 0.21 90.48
N GLY A 743 29.35 1.18 89.76
CA GLY A 743 30.71 1.75 89.95
C GLY A 743 31.80 1.24 88.98
N ALA A 744 32.85 1.99 88.62
CA ALA A 744 33.18 3.43 88.62
C ALA A 744 34.53 3.62 87.86
N GLY A 745 34.88 4.71 87.17
CA GLY A 745 34.21 5.99 86.88
C GLY A 745 35.05 6.92 85.96
N GLY A 746 34.57 8.15 85.74
CA GLY A 746 35.18 9.23 84.92
C GLY A 746 34.63 9.29 83.47
N GLY A 747 34.04 10.36 82.93
CA GLY A 747 33.80 11.75 83.40
C GLY A 747 34.49 12.77 82.46
N SER A 748 33.85 13.80 81.88
CA SER A 748 32.43 14.22 81.93
C SER A 748 32.10 15.34 80.90
N TYR A 749 30.85 15.39 80.36
CA TYR A 749 30.12 16.57 79.80
C TYR A 749 30.68 17.34 78.56
N ALA A 750 29.89 17.96 77.66
CA ALA A 750 28.44 17.94 77.34
C ALA A 750 28.10 18.67 76.00
N GLY A 751 26.97 18.32 75.36
CA GLY A 751 26.14 19.16 74.44
C GLY A 751 26.70 19.63 73.08
N GLN A 752 25.96 20.28 72.17
CA GLN A 752 24.51 20.34 71.88
C GLN A 752 24.22 21.16 70.58
N MET A 753 23.41 20.64 69.64
CA MET A 753 22.61 21.34 68.59
C MET A 753 23.30 22.26 67.53
N LEU A 754 22.45 22.92 66.70
CA LEU A 754 22.65 23.86 65.57
C LEU A 754 22.84 23.18 64.20
N HIS A 755 22.19 23.56 63.09
CA HIS A 755 21.06 24.50 62.88
C HIS A 755 20.25 24.07 61.64
N GLY A 756 18.97 24.43 61.56
CA GLY A 756 18.21 24.48 60.31
C GLY A 756 17.93 25.93 59.90
N ASP A 757 17.69 26.15 58.60
CA ASP A 757 17.04 27.28 57.90
C ASP A 757 17.49 27.26 56.41
N ASP A 758 16.77 27.78 55.41
CA ASP A 758 15.34 28.06 55.23
C ASP A 758 15.12 28.35 53.73
N TRP A 759 14.17 27.71 53.05
CA TRP A 759 13.78 28.04 51.66
C TRP A 759 12.29 27.77 51.44
N ARG A 760 11.48 28.85 51.47
CA ARG A 760 10.05 28.82 51.13
C ARG A 760 9.78 29.28 49.70
N GLN A 761 8.65 28.80 49.17
CA GLN A 761 8.07 29.17 47.89
C GLN A 761 7.62 30.64 47.85
N GLU A 762 7.65 31.23 46.65
CA GLU A 762 6.60 32.13 46.17
C GLU A 762 6.55 32.09 44.64
N GLY A 763 5.41 32.46 44.05
CA GLY A 763 5.24 32.50 42.60
C GLY A 763 4.09 33.42 42.18
N PHE A 764 4.12 33.88 40.92
CA PHE A 764 3.04 34.54 40.15
C PHE A 764 2.27 35.70 40.86
N SER A 765 2.18 36.92 40.34
CA SER A 765 2.09 37.31 38.92
C SER A 765 1.91 38.84 38.73
N HIS A 766 1.99 39.27 37.46
CA HIS A 766 1.26 40.40 36.84
C HIS A 766 1.66 41.88 37.09
N ALA A 767 1.84 42.60 35.97
CA ALA A 767 1.74 44.06 35.73
C ALA A 767 2.64 45.02 36.56
N GLY A 768 3.08 46.17 36.06
CA GLY A 768 2.92 46.82 34.75
C GLY A 768 3.18 48.34 34.88
N VAL A 769 3.50 49.01 33.76
CA VAL A 769 3.66 50.48 33.62
C VAL A 769 4.91 51.11 34.25
N ASN A 770 5.95 51.30 33.44
CA ASN A 770 6.26 52.59 32.81
C ASN A 770 7.10 52.38 31.55
#